data_AF-A0A7X7UH89-F1
#
_entry.id   AF-A0A7X7UH89-F1
#
_cell.length_a   1.000
_cell.length_b   1.000
_cell.length_c   1.000
_cell.angle_alpha   90.00
_cell.angle_beta   90.00
_cell.angle_gamma   90.00
#
_symmetry.space_group_name_H-M   'P 1'
#
loop_
_entity.id
_entity.type
_entity.pdbx_description
1 polymer ?
#
loop_
_entity_poly.entity_id
_entity_poly.type
_entity_poly.pdbx_seq_one_letter_code
_entity_poly.pdbx_strand_id
1 'polypeptide(L)'
;MNNTGQLFRLWFVALLVALLFSLAACETDSDDDSSADQGDDDDNDDNDDDDNDSAAPTLPPLDLVIVDPIYWLDKTRDDMAAELDAMRNENVGGLIWRWTARQDRVTYPSDAFVPFVSMAETDPLAVLLELAAARGLTVYLGLSAERRVGEFYADPIEPEAARVETLVAELAGRYGDSAALRGVYIPYEFVPAPDENETLLVTRIVGAVRRARADWQVLMTVRYPGFPEYRVLQEVWRHHGTMGFFLDWIDDGDYRRTWTIRVVDALKTAGIDIVLVAMRLGSHLNDLAGAMQDLDMLTEGREALGGSFALWTQVDLYDSLGGDRMRTAFGPLDDLTIDSQATVDAAGRVGFGWDYWRNADGSLHGISAVGEPELLAKAEAVREHLLGNTLRDGQLATVLDGQIPVNLFGNVWQEDTCWLTGLFLSVESYRYAVTGDPDALASAKALWKALLRMADVTPKRGEVVRNWSRYLYDQTDPVEPGADTIKRWYKHPTKEIYWIGDVSVDQLSGYFHGLATFYDLAADETEREEVRSITEAIMGDILDHHLHVVQFDGQPTTYGNLLAAPELAADFLLIAWHVTGNERYLREFRRQTYVEYLDIRAIFYHYAMHFIAQKYEGQHFQDSGYAHLFEYLDDPAAFHRWIWALEYVYQGSFLFGNTAANFTHQMHVPDSGGAARALAELNDFDPDLLENGLWFRKINQTWPENSWVGMESRPAVEYEWTWSPHGTTTQRGGPTYRFTGVGYLLTYWQGRYMGWIR
;
A
#
# COMPACT_ATOMS: atom_id res chain seq x y z
N MET A 1 7.93 32.37 22.29
CA MET A 1 8.50 31.21 23.01
C MET A 1 8.43 29.94 22.13
N ASN A 2 8.79 30.01 20.82
CA ASN A 2 8.62 28.89 19.88
C ASN A 2 9.93 28.27 19.34
N ASN A 3 11.11 28.84 19.62
CA ASN A 3 12.36 28.33 19.04
C ASN A 3 12.97 27.14 19.80
N THR A 4 12.58 26.90 21.05
CA THR A 4 13.19 25.85 21.89
C THR A 4 12.75 24.43 21.48
N GLY A 5 11.53 24.26 20.96
CA GLY A 5 11.02 22.97 20.50
C GLY A 5 11.61 22.51 19.17
N GLN A 6 11.78 23.42 18.21
CA GLN A 6 12.45 23.13 16.94
C GLN A 6 13.95 22.88 17.11
N LEU A 7 14.62 23.66 17.97
CA LEU A 7 16.03 23.43 18.29
C LEU A 7 16.26 22.09 18.99
N PHE A 8 15.37 21.67 19.90
CA PHE A 8 15.46 20.35 20.55
C PHE A 8 15.23 19.21 19.56
N ARG A 9 14.27 19.35 18.64
CA ARG A 9 14.02 18.36 17.56
C ARG A 9 15.19 18.26 16.58
N LEU A 10 15.77 19.39 16.15
CA LEU A 10 16.95 19.42 15.29
C LEU A 10 18.19 18.85 16.00
N TRP A 11 18.37 19.14 17.30
CA TRP A 11 19.44 18.54 18.10
C TRP A 11 19.27 17.03 18.28
N PHE A 12 18.03 16.57 18.50
CA PHE A 12 17.72 15.15 18.70
C PHE A 12 17.92 14.35 17.40
N VAL A 13 17.47 14.89 16.26
CA VAL A 13 17.71 14.32 14.93
C VAL A 13 19.20 14.33 14.58
N ALA A 14 19.93 15.42 14.86
CA ALA A 14 21.38 15.48 14.65
C ALA A 14 22.15 14.48 15.54
N LEU A 15 21.69 14.25 16.77
CA LEU A 15 22.27 13.25 17.68
C LEU A 15 22.00 11.82 17.17
N LEU A 16 20.79 11.54 16.66
CA LEU A 16 20.39 10.28 16.05
C LEU A 16 21.19 9.96 14.77
N VAL A 17 21.36 10.96 13.89
CA VAL A 17 22.18 10.81 12.67
C VAL A 17 23.66 10.63 13.03
N ALA A 18 24.19 11.35 14.02
CA ALA A 18 25.57 11.19 14.47
C ALA A 18 25.84 9.80 15.11
N LEU A 19 24.85 9.23 15.81
CA LEU A 19 24.94 7.89 16.39
C LEU A 19 24.91 6.77 15.34
N LEU A 20 24.14 6.96 14.25
CA LEU A 20 24.09 6.05 13.10
C LEU A 20 25.43 5.99 12.35
N PHE A 21 26.17 7.11 12.27
CA PHE A 21 27.52 7.12 11.70
C PHE A 21 28.60 6.55 12.64
N SER A 22 28.42 6.61 13.97
CA SER A 22 29.42 6.11 14.92
C SER A 22 29.45 4.58 15.08
N LEU A 23 28.40 3.87 14.66
CA LEU A 23 28.35 2.40 14.70
C LEU A 23 29.00 1.72 13.49
N ALA A 24 29.43 2.49 12.48
CA ALA A 24 30.24 2.00 11.36
C ALA A 24 31.76 2.08 11.64
N ALA A 25 32.17 2.51 12.84
CA ALA A 25 33.56 2.65 13.24
C ALA A 25 33.83 1.93 14.58
N CYS A 26 33.79 0.61 14.57
CA CYS A 26 34.57 -0.18 15.53
C CYS A 26 35.20 -1.35 14.78
N GLU A 27 36.52 -1.27 14.66
CA GLU A 27 37.40 -2.29 14.10
C GLU A 27 37.31 -3.60 14.88
N THR A 28 37.57 -4.65 14.10
CA THR A 28 38.08 -5.98 14.44
C THR A 28 38.77 -6.08 15.80
N ASP A 29 38.34 -7.07 16.60
CA ASP A 29 39.27 -7.84 17.43
C ASP A 29 38.95 -9.33 17.26
N SER A 30 39.91 -10.01 16.65
CA SER A 30 40.13 -11.44 16.75
C SER A 30 40.49 -11.79 18.18
N ASP A 31 39.94 -12.88 18.73
CA ASP A 31 40.74 -13.81 19.52
C ASP A 31 40.11 -15.21 19.52
N ASP A 32 40.96 -16.17 19.21
CA ASP A 32 40.80 -17.60 19.42
C ASP A 32 40.42 -17.90 20.88
N ASP A 33 39.53 -18.86 21.10
CA ASP A 33 39.84 -19.86 22.12
C ASP A 33 39.15 -21.21 21.86
N SER A 34 40.01 -22.21 21.71
CA SER A 34 39.70 -23.62 21.63
C SER A 34 39.58 -24.23 23.03
N SER A 35 38.50 -24.96 23.30
CA SER A 35 38.48 -26.17 24.15
C SER A 35 37.17 -26.91 23.86
N ALA A 36 37.18 -28.08 23.22
CA ALA A 36 37.61 -29.38 23.72
C ALA A 36 36.74 -29.93 24.87
N ASP A 37 35.75 -30.72 24.44
CA ASP A 37 35.54 -32.12 24.85
C ASP A 37 34.58 -32.44 26.02
N GLN A 38 33.87 -33.56 25.82
CA GLN A 38 33.03 -34.38 26.71
C GLN A 38 31.56 -33.94 26.89
N GLY A 39 30.56 -34.78 26.66
CA GLY A 39 30.53 -36.20 26.29
C GLY A 39 29.08 -36.68 26.22
N ASP A 40 28.88 -37.73 25.40
CA ASP A 40 27.85 -38.77 25.37
C ASP A 40 26.64 -38.67 26.33
N ASP A 41 25.44 -38.87 25.80
CA ASP A 41 24.80 -40.18 25.91
C ASP A 41 23.56 -40.29 25.00
N ASP A 42 23.44 -41.50 24.45
CA ASP A 42 22.42 -42.04 23.56
C ASP A 42 20.99 -41.98 24.14
N ASP A 43 19.98 -41.92 23.27
CA ASP A 43 19.04 -43.05 23.13
C ASP A 43 18.14 -42.89 21.89
N ASN A 44 18.03 -44.01 21.17
CA ASN A 44 17.18 -44.28 20.02
C ASN A 44 15.70 -44.45 20.41
N ASP A 45 14.88 -44.65 19.38
CA ASP A 45 13.53 -45.25 19.36
C ASP A 45 12.41 -44.22 19.61
N ASP A 46 11.32 -44.14 18.84
CA ASP A 46 10.69 -45.08 17.91
C ASP A 46 9.82 -44.30 16.91
N ASN A 47 9.50 -44.98 15.80
CA ASN A 47 8.41 -44.61 14.89
C ASN A 47 7.07 -44.51 15.65
N ASP A 48 6.27 -43.50 15.34
CA ASP A 48 4.81 -43.64 15.32
C ASP A 48 4.24 -42.69 14.25
N ASP A 49 3.99 -43.29 13.07
CA ASP A 49 3.02 -42.80 12.09
C ASP A 49 1.62 -42.93 12.71
N ASP A 50 1.13 -41.86 13.35
CA ASP A 50 -0.29 -41.74 13.71
C ASP A 50 -0.99 -40.82 12.70
N ASP A 51 -1.61 -41.47 11.71
CA ASP A 51 -2.70 -40.95 10.89
C ASP A 51 -3.86 -40.53 11.82
N ASN A 52 -3.82 -39.28 12.31
CA ASN A 52 -4.98 -38.67 12.94
C ASN A 52 -5.66 -37.78 11.92
N ASP A 53 -6.58 -38.38 11.15
CA ASP A 53 -7.68 -37.69 10.46
C ASP A 53 -8.53 -36.94 11.52
N SER A 54 -8.02 -35.83 12.04
CA SER A 54 -8.82 -34.90 12.81
C SER A 54 -9.74 -34.20 11.81
N ALA A 55 -11.01 -34.61 11.79
CA ALA A 55 -12.07 -33.90 11.12
C ALA A 55 -11.93 -32.39 11.40
N ALA A 56 -11.89 -31.59 10.34
CA ALA A 56 -11.83 -30.14 10.43
C ALA A 56 -12.89 -29.64 11.44
N PRO A 57 -12.55 -28.71 12.34
CA PRO A 57 -13.50 -28.22 13.32
C PRO A 57 -14.72 -27.63 12.60
N THR A 58 -15.91 -28.15 12.91
CA THR A 58 -17.17 -27.59 12.41
C THR A 58 -17.37 -26.19 12.97
N LEU A 59 -17.33 -25.18 12.11
CA LEU A 59 -17.59 -23.78 12.44
C LEU A 59 -19.01 -23.61 13.01
N PRO A 60 -19.20 -22.76 14.04
CA PRO A 60 -20.52 -22.47 14.58
C PRO A 60 -21.33 -21.53 13.65
N PRO A 61 -22.67 -21.46 13.76
CA PRO A 61 -23.55 -20.80 12.76
C PRO A 61 -23.50 -19.26 12.74
N LEU A 62 -23.83 -18.64 11.59
CA LEU A 62 -23.55 -17.24 11.17
C LEU A 62 -24.62 -16.20 11.54
N ASP A 63 -24.26 -15.18 12.33
CA ASP A 63 -25.20 -14.13 12.76
C ASP A 63 -25.27 -12.92 11.79
N LEU A 64 -24.15 -12.22 11.54
CA LEU A 64 -24.10 -11.06 10.63
C LEU A 64 -22.84 -11.04 9.74
N VAL A 65 -22.98 -10.32 8.62
CA VAL A 65 -22.01 -10.18 7.51
C VAL A 65 -21.81 -8.71 7.22
N ILE A 66 -20.58 -8.20 7.24
CA ILE A 66 -20.31 -6.83 6.76
C ILE A 66 -20.12 -6.89 5.25
N VAL A 67 -20.81 -6.01 4.52
CA VAL A 67 -20.64 -5.84 3.07
C VAL A 67 -20.21 -4.42 2.77
N ASP A 68 -19.18 -4.25 1.93
CA ASP A 68 -18.78 -2.91 1.51
C ASP A 68 -19.63 -2.42 0.33
N PRO A 69 -20.35 -1.30 0.49
CA PRO A 69 -21.27 -0.75 -0.50
C PRO A 69 -20.67 -0.60 -1.89
N ILE A 70 -19.37 -0.27 -1.99
CA ILE A 70 -18.73 0.04 -3.26
C ILE A 70 -18.76 -1.13 -4.26
N TYR A 71 -18.78 -2.36 -3.75
CA TYR A 71 -18.88 -3.61 -4.52
C TYR A 71 -20.32 -4.01 -4.84
N TRP A 72 -21.29 -3.35 -4.23
CA TRP A 72 -22.72 -3.65 -4.39
C TRP A 72 -23.44 -2.60 -5.23
N LEU A 73 -22.86 -1.42 -5.43
CA LEU A 73 -23.48 -0.36 -6.24
C LEU A 73 -23.62 -0.73 -7.73
N ASP A 74 -22.72 -1.57 -8.28
CA ASP A 74 -22.77 -2.01 -9.68
C ASP A 74 -23.63 -3.27 -9.90
N LYS A 75 -24.12 -3.90 -8.82
CA LYS A 75 -24.95 -5.11 -8.87
C LYS A 75 -26.36 -4.76 -9.30
N THR A 76 -26.88 -5.56 -10.23
CA THR A 76 -28.30 -5.53 -10.55
C THR A 76 -29.10 -6.16 -9.42
N ARG A 77 -30.41 -5.92 -9.41
CA ARG A 77 -31.33 -6.63 -8.51
C ARG A 77 -31.17 -8.14 -8.52
N ASP A 78 -30.89 -8.76 -9.68
CA ASP A 78 -30.75 -10.20 -9.79
C ASP A 78 -29.44 -10.69 -9.16
N ASP A 79 -28.36 -9.93 -9.30
CA ASP A 79 -27.06 -10.23 -8.66
C ASP A 79 -27.19 -10.14 -7.13
N MET A 80 -27.80 -9.07 -6.62
CA MET A 80 -28.08 -8.91 -5.19
C MET A 80 -28.96 -10.04 -4.66
N ALA A 81 -29.95 -10.47 -5.43
CA ALA A 81 -30.83 -11.56 -5.04
C ALA A 81 -30.08 -12.90 -4.92
N ALA A 82 -29.18 -13.19 -5.86
CA ALA A 82 -28.36 -14.39 -5.86
C ALA A 82 -27.43 -14.45 -4.64
N GLU A 83 -26.79 -13.33 -4.29
CA GLU A 83 -25.91 -13.27 -3.12
C GLU A 83 -26.67 -13.43 -1.81
N LEU A 84 -27.82 -12.79 -1.67
CA LEU A 84 -28.66 -12.97 -0.46
C LEU A 84 -29.21 -14.41 -0.36
N ASP A 85 -29.44 -15.09 -1.49
CA ASP A 85 -29.80 -16.51 -1.48
C ASP A 85 -28.61 -17.39 -1.04
N ALA A 86 -27.38 -17.07 -1.47
CA ALA A 86 -26.17 -17.74 -1.01
C ALA A 86 -25.97 -17.56 0.50
N MET A 87 -26.07 -16.34 1.02
CA MET A 87 -26.02 -16.04 2.46
C MET A 87 -27.02 -16.88 3.26
N ARG A 88 -28.27 -16.98 2.79
CA ARG A 88 -29.29 -17.81 3.44
C ARG A 88 -28.93 -19.30 3.43
N ASN A 89 -28.36 -19.80 2.33
CA ASN A 89 -27.96 -21.21 2.24
C ASN A 89 -26.86 -21.56 3.26
N GLU A 90 -26.01 -20.59 3.58
CA GLU A 90 -24.98 -20.71 4.63
C GLU A 90 -25.52 -20.44 6.05
N ASN A 91 -26.82 -20.18 6.21
CA ASN A 91 -27.50 -19.85 7.47
C ASN A 91 -27.09 -18.49 8.07
N VAL A 92 -26.73 -17.51 7.25
CA VAL A 92 -26.53 -16.12 7.69
C VAL A 92 -27.84 -15.50 8.17
N GLY A 93 -27.83 -14.86 9.34
CA GLY A 93 -29.00 -14.16 9.92
C GLY A 93 -29.26 -12.75 9.37
N GLY A 94 -28.25 -12.11 8.79
CA GLY A 94 -28.37 -10.77 8.23
C GLY A 94 -27.04 -10.15 7.81
N LEU A 95 -27.07 -8.86 7.46
CA LEU A 95 -25.91 -8.12 6.99
C LEU A 95 -25.86 -6.69 7.53
N ILE A 96 -24.67 -6.11 7.47
CA ILE A 96 -24.34 -4.73 7.78
C ILE A 96 -23.83 -4.10 6.48
N TRP A 97 -24.61 -3.17 5.93
CA TRP A 97 -24.16 -2.32 4.83
C TRP A 97 -23.16 -1.31 5.38
N ARG A 98 -21.85 -1.50 5.15
CA ARG A 98 -20.77 -0.88 5.95
C ARG A 98 -20.89 0.63 6.15
N TRP A 99 -21.34 1.37 5.14
CA TRP A 99 -21.56 2.81 5.20
C TRP A 99 -22.59 3.25 4.16
N THR A 100 -23.34 4.31 4.45
CA THR A 100 -24.30 4.87 3.48
C THR A 100 -23.82 6.19 2.89
N ALA A 101 -22.89 6.86 3.57
CA ALA A 101 -22.24 8.10 3.12
C ALA A 101 -20.70 8.02 3.20
N ARG A 102 -20.02 8.46 2.14
CA ARG A 102 -18.55 8.56 2.03
C ARG A 102 -18.15 9.56 0.93
N GLN A 103 -17.11 10.36 1.16
CA GLN A 103 -16.61 11.45 0.29
C GLN A 103 -17.71 12.41 -0.23
N ASP A 104 -18.55 12.91 0.67
CA ASP A 104 -19.74 13.74 0.45
C ASP A 104 -20.75 13.13 -0.52
N ARG A 105 -20.69 11.81 -0.69
CA ARG A 105 -21.58 11.05 -1.55
C ARG A 105 -22.34 9.97 -0.79
N VAL A 106 -23.49 9.58 -1.33
CA VAL A 106 -24.35 8.56 -0.74
C VAL A 106 -24.67 7.42 -1.68
N THR A 107 -24.94 6.27 -1.09
CA THR A 107 -25.26 4.99 -1.76
C THR A 107 -26.75 4.86 -2.12
N TYR A 108 -27.51 5.96 -2.07
CA TYR A 108 -28.96 5.96 -2.28
C TYR A 108 -29.42 7.33 -2.80
N PRO A 109 -30.64 7.46 -3.36
CA PRO A 109 -31.15 8.75 -3.82
C PRO A 109 -31.47 9.63 -2.62
N SER A 110 -30.59 10.57 -2.30
CA SER A 110 -30.75 11.53 -1.20
C SER A 110 -31.25 12.89 -1.71
N ASP A 111 -31.96 13.63 -0.84
CA ASP A 111 -32.33 15.02 -1.12
C ASP A 111 -31.27 16.01 -0.63
N ALA A 112 -30.47 15.61 0.38
CA ALA A 112 -29.43 16.42 1.01
C ALA A 112 -28.03 16.16 0.45
N PHE A 113 -27.76 14.97 -0.09
CA PHE A 113 -26.43 14.51 -0.49
C PHE A 113 -26.40 14.06 -1.95
N VAL A 114 -25.19 14.10 -2.55
CA VAL A 114 -25.00 13.71 -3.94
C VAL A 114 -24.87 12.18 -4.03
N PRO A 115 -25.62 11.47 -4.87
CA PRO A 115 -25.43 10.04 -5.02
C PRO A 115 -24.11 9.68 -5.74
N PHE A 116 -23.63 8.45 -5.54
CA PHE A 116 -22.60 7.88 -6.42
C PHE A 116 -23.11 7.79 -7.86
N VAL A 117 -22.22 8.03 -8.84
CA VAL A 117 -22.60 8.14 -10.27
C VAL A 117 -22.80 6.77 -10.92
N SER A 118 -22.21 5.72 -10.35
CA SER A 118 -22.07 4.37 -10.94
C SER A 118 -23.08 3.34 -10.40
N MET A 119 -24.23 3.77 -9.87
CA MET A 119 -25.22 2.83 -9.34
C MET A 119 -26.01 2.13 -10.46
N ALA A 120 -26.03 0.80 -10.47
CA ALA A 120 -26.81 0.00 -11.41
C ALA A 120 -28.32 0.12 -11.16
N GLU A 121 -28.70 0.21 -9.89
CA GLU A 121 -30.07 0.48 -9.46
C GLU A 121 -30.24 1.95 -9.07
N THR A 122 -31.42 2.52 -9.32
CA THR A 122 -31.71 3.92 -8.92
C THR A 122 -31.73 4.09 -7.40
N ASP A 123 -32.08 3.02 -6.68
CA ASP A 123 -32.11 2.96 -5.22
C ASP A 123 -31.66 1.57 -4.74
N PRO A 124 -30.35 1.32 -4.64
CA PRO A 124 -29.83 -0.01 -4.29
C PRO A 124 -30.15 -0.38 -2.84
N LEU A 125 -30.30 0.58 -1.92
CA LEU A 125 -30.73 0.30 -0.55
C LEU A 125 -32.18 -0.18 -0.48
N ALA A 126 -33.10 0.43 -1.25
CA ALA A 126 -34.48 -0.05 -1.33
C ALA A 126 -34.53 -1.49 -1.87
N VAL A 127 -33.75 -1.78 -2.91
CA VAL A 127 -33.66 -3.12 -3.51
C VAL A 127 -33.11 -4.14 -2.50
N LEU A 128 -32.00 -3.83 -1.83
CA LEU A 128 -31.41 -4.65 -0.78
C LEU A 128 -32.42 -4.98 0.32
N LEU A 129 -33.10 -3.96 0.84
CA LEU A 129 -34.05 -4.11 1.94
C LEU A 129 -35.28 -4.94 1.55
N GLU A 130 -35.78 -4.76 0.33
CA GLU A 130 -36.89 -5.58 -0.20
C GLU A 130 -36.47 -7.05 -0.33
N LEU A 131 -35.31 -7.31 -0.93
CA LEU A 131 -34.79 -8.66 -1.14
C LEU A 131 -34.42 -9.36 0.17
N ALA A 132 -33.86 -8.63 1.13
CA ALA A 132 -33.55 -9.12 2.47
C ALA A 132 -34.83 -9.47 3.24
N ALA A 133 -35.85 -8.59 3.19
CA ALA A 133 -37.14 -8.84 3.84
C ALA A 133 -37.83 -10.10 3.28
N ALA A 134 -37.78 -10.30 1.97
CA ALA A 134 -38.31 -11.51 1.32
C ALA A 134 -37.60 -12.80 1.76
N ARG A 135 -36.37 -12.69 2.28
CA ARG A 135 -35.52 -13.82 2.72
C ARG A 135 -35.44 -13.96 4.23
N GLY A 136 -36.09 -13.06 4.98
CA GLY A 136 -36.01 -13.04 6.44
C GLY A 136 -34.64 -12.63 6.99
N LEU A 137 -33.83 -11.93 6.19
CA LEU A 137 -32.53 -11.42 6.58
C LEU A 137 -32.66 -10.07 7.27
N THR A 138 -31.87 -9.88 8.32
CA THR A 138 -31.77 -8.61 9.04
C THR A 138 -30.77 -7.68 8.36
N VAL A 139 -31.03 -6.38 8.32
CA VAL A 139 -30.13 -5.38 7.74
C VAL A 139 -29.83 -4.28 8.75
N TYR A 140 -28.56 -3.89 8.84
CA TYR A 140 -28.09 -2.68 9.49
C TYR A 140 -27.47 -1.75 8.46
N LEU A 141 -27.80 -0.46 8.51
CA LEU A 141 -27.24 0.55 7.61
C LEU A 141 -26.13 1.33 8.31
N GLY A 142 -24.91 1.24 7.77
CA GLY A 142 -23.79 2.06 8.18
C GLY A 142 -24.07 3.54 7.93
N LEU A 143 -23.63 4.42 8.81
CA LEU A 143 -23.81 5.86 8.68
C LEU A 143 -22.70 6.48 7.80
N SER A 144 -22.03 7.51 8.29
CA SER A 144 -20.96 8.25 7.60
C SER A 144 -19.59 7.60 7.85
N ALA A 145 -18.87 7.24 6.78
CA ALA A 145 -17.49 6.68 6.82
C ALA A 145 -16.43 7.70 6.36
N GLU A 146 -16.63 8.95 6.74
CA GLU A 146 -15.89 10.11 6.21
C GLU A 146 -14.74 10.52 7.12
N ARG A 147 -14.87 10.18 8.41
CA ARG A 147 -13.81 10.36 9.37
C ARG A 147 -12.77 9.27 9.12
N ARG A 148 -11.57 9.68 8.68
CA ARG A 148 -10.44 8.76 8.48
C ARG A 148 -10.09 8.09 9.81
N VAL A 149 -9.90 6.78 9.77
CA VAL A 149 -9.21 6.02 10.81
C VAL A 149 -7.73 6.35 10.66
N GLY A 150 -7.25 7.34 11.44
CA GLY A 150 -5.88 7.83 11.33
C GLY A 150 -5.74 9.34 11.59
N GLU A 151 -5.72 9.69 12.87
CA GLU A 151 -4.97 10.79 13.50
C GLU A 151 -5.23 12.29 13.20
N PHE A 152 -4.88 13.07 14.24
CA PHE A 152 -4.58 14.51 14.31
C PHE A 152 -5.72 15.54 14.21
N TYR A 153 -6.16 15.96 15.40
CA TYR A 153 -6.59 17.30 15.83
C TYR A 153 -7.42 18.19 14.90
N ALA A 154 -8.58 18.58 15.45
CA ALA A 154 -9.35 19.78 15.15
C ALA A 154 -10.42 19.72 14.05
N ASP A 155 -10.92 18.53 13.71
CA ASP A 155 -12.21 18.49 13.01
C ASP A 155 -13.34 18.81 14.01
N PRO A 156 -14.21 19.81 13.78
CA PRO A 156 -15.24 20.12 14.75
C PRO A 156 -16.25 18.96 14.76
N ILE A 157 -16.60 18.49 15.96
CA ILE A 157 -17.68 17.53 16.20
C ILE A 157 -18.98 17.97 15.53
N GLU A 158 -19.17 19.29 15.41
CA GLU A 158 -20.44 19.90 15.01
C GLU A 158 -20.83 19.63 13.55
N PRO A 159 -19.99 19.89 12.52
CA PRO A 159 -20.29 19.48 11.15
C PRO A 159 -20.62 18.00 11.00
N GLU A 160 -19.84 17.12 11.62
CA GLU A 160 -20.06 15.67 11.44
C GLU A 160 -21.34 15.22 12.15
N ALA A 161 -21.59 15.69 13.37
CA ALA A 161 -22.83 15.40 14.06
C ALA A 161 -24.05 15.92 13.27
N ALA A 162 -23.99 17.15 12.75
CA ALA A 162 -25.08 17.73 11.95
C ALA A 162 -25.32 16.95 10.64
N ARG A 163 -24.25 16.49 10.00
CA ARG A 163 -24.34 15.66 8.80
C ARG A 163 -24.99 14.31 9.10
N VAL A 164 -24.50 13.60 10.12
CA VAL A 164 -25.06 12.31 10.51
C VAL A 164 -26.50 12.45 11.00
N GLU A 165 -26.84 13.55 11.70
CA GLU A 165 -28.22 13.86 12.08
C GLU A 165 -29.14 13.98 10.84
N THR A 166 -28.66 14.63 9.78
CA THR A 166 -29.39 14.74 8.51
C THR A 166 -29.52 13.38 7.82
N LEU A 167 -28.43 12.62 7.75
CA LEU A 167 -28.39 11.27 7.17
C LEU A 167 -29.37 10.32 7.89
N VAL A 168 -29.33 10.29 9.22
CA VAL A 168 -30.23 9.46 10.04
C VAL A 168 -31.70 9.83 9.80
N ALA A 169 -32.02 11.13 9.69
CA ALA A 169 -33.39 11.56 9.42
C ALA A 169 -33.88 11.10 8.05
N GLU A 170 -33.04 11.18 7.01
CA GLU A 170 -33.38 10.68 5.68
C GLU A 170 -33.54 9.16 5.64
N LEU A 171 -32.60 8.40 6.20
CA LEU A 171 -32.65 6.94 6.23
C LEU A 171 -33.90 6.45 6.98
N ALA A 172 -34.22 7.08 8.12
CA ALA A 172 -35.42 6.78 8.89
C ALA A 172 -36.70 7.09 8.12
N GLY A 173 -36.77 8.24 7.44
CA GLY A 173 -37.93 8.66 6.67
C GLY A 173 -38.17 7.83 5.41
N ARG A 174 -37.10 7.34 4.77
CA ARG A 174 -37.18 6.59 3.50
C ARG A 174 -37.32 5.09 3.72
N TYR A 175 -36.52 4.52 4.61
CA TYR A 175 -36.37 3.07 4.73
C TYR A 175 -36.88 2.50 6.05
N GLY A 176 -37.29 3.36 6.98
CA GLY A 176 -37.64 2.95 8.33
C GLY A 176 -38.76 1.91 8.43
N ASP A 177 -39.72 1.92 7.52
CA ASP A 177 -40.83 0.98 7.56
C ASP A 177 -40.48 -0.41 6.99
N SER A 178 -39.23 -0.62 6.54
CA SER A 178 -38.76 -1.91 6.07
C SER A 178 -38.72 -2.93 7.21
N ALA A 179 -39.29 -4.11 6.97
CA ALA A 179 -39.28 -5.22 7.92
C ALA A 179 -37.88 -5.85 8.10
N ALA A 180 -36.96 -5.65 7.16
CA ALA A 180 -35.59 -6.12 7.25
C ALA A 180 -34.67 -5.16 8.03
N LEU A 181 -34.99 -3.86 8.06
CA LEU A 181 -34.13 -2.85 8.66
C LEU A 181 -34.26 -2.85 10.19
N ARG A 182 -33.17 -3.22 10.86
CA ARG A 182 -33.14 -3.37 12.32
C ARG A 182 -32.45 -2.24 13.06
N GLY A 183 -31.60 -1.50 12.37
CA GLY A 183 -30.89 -0.38 12.97
C GLY A 183 -29.76 0.13 12.09
N VAL A 184 -28.81 0.78 12.75
CA VAL A 184 -27.67 1.43 12.08
C VAL A 184 -26.35 0.96 12.65
N TYR A 185 -25.31 1.11 11.85
CA TYR A 185 -23.93 0.85 12.22
C TYR A 185 -23.12 2.16 12.16
N ILE A 186 -22.27 2.40 13.16
CA ILE A 186 -21.37 3.55 13.21
C ILE A 186 -19.98 3.07 12.75
N PRO A 187 -19.56 3.38 11.51
CA PRO A 187 -18.29 2.91 10.95
C PRO A 187 -17.11 3.79 11.41
N TYR A 188 -17.02 4.06 12.70
CA TYR A 188 -15.89 4.78 13.29
C TYR A 188 -15.00 3.79 14.03
N GLU A 189 -13.70 3.86 13.79
CA GLU A 189 -12.71 3.10 14.56
C GLU A 189 -11.89 4.07 15.41
N PHE A 190 -11.94 3.89 16.72
CA PHE A 190 -11.08 4.62 17.63
C PHE A 190 -9.73 3.92 17.70
N VAL A 191 -8.70 4.54 17.12
CA VAL A 191 -7.33 4.03 17.20
C VAL A 191 -6.80 4.20 18.64
N PRO A 192 -6.71 5.40 19.23
CA PRO A 192 -6.47 5.52 20.67
C PRO A 192 -7.75 5.29 21.49
N ALA A 193 -7.60 5.18 22.82
CA ALA A 193 -8.74 5.21 23.73
C ALA A 193 -9.54 6.52 23.54
N PRO A 194 -10.88 6.45 23.44
CA PRO A 194 -11.68 7.60 23.02
C PRO A 194 -11.55 8.77 23.99
N ASP A 195 -11.51 9.99 23.44
CA ASP A 195 -11.53 11.22 24.22
C ASP A 195 -12.97 11.75 24.48
N GLU A 196 -13.07 12.89 25.17
CA GLU A 196 -14.36 13.52 25.49
C GLU A 196 -15.14 13.95 24.22
N ASN A 197 -14.42 14.37 23.17
CA ASN A 197 -15.02 14.81 21.92
C ASN A 197 -15.60 13.64 21.13
N GLU A 198 -14.87 12.53 21.10
CA GLU A 198 -15.29 11.28 20.48
C GLU A 198 -16.49 10.67 21.19
N THR A 199 -16.47 10.68 22.52
CA THR A 199 -17.61 10.26 23.33
C THR A 199 -18.84 11.15 23.05
N LEU A 200 -18.65 12.46 22.97
CA LEU A 200 -19.73 13.41 22.67
C LEU A 200 -20.31 13.20 21.26
N LEU A 201 -19.46 12.98 20.25
CA LEU A 201 -19.89 12.72 18.88
C LEU A 201 -20.79 11.47 18.81
N VAL A 202 -20.31 10.33 19.33
CA VAL A 202 -21.08 9.08 19.31
C VAL A 202 -22.37 9.23 20.11
N THR A 203 -22.33 9.90 21.27
CA THR A 203 -23.53 10.18 22.06
C THR A 203 -24.56 11.00 21.28
N ARG A 204 -24.12 12.01 20.51
CA ARG A 204 -25.01 12.80 19.66
C ARG A 204 -25.61 11.98 18.53
N ILE A 205 -24.81 11.15 17.87
CA ILE A 205 -25.26 10.26 16.80
C ILE A 205 -26.32 9.29 17.33
N VAL A 206 -26.04 8.59 18.44
CA VAL A 206 -27.01 7.69 19.07
C VAL A 206 -28.27 8.47 19.44
N GLY A 207 -28.13 9.66 20.04
CA GLY A 207 -29.26 10.53 20.35
C GLY A 207 -30.11 10.90 19.13
N ALA A 208 -29.48 11.14 17.97
CA ALA A 208 -30.16 11.39 16.71
C ALA A 208 -30.94 10.17 16.23
N VAL A 209 -30.30 8.99 16.28
CA VAL A 209 -30.93 7.70 15.94
C VAL A 209 -32.15 7.46 16.82
N ARG A 210 -32.04 7.59 18.14
CA ARG A 210 -33.18 7.37 19.05
C ARG A 210 -34.33 8.36 18.84
N ARG A 211 -34.03 9.61 18.45
CA ARG A 211 -35.07 10.60 18.11
C ARG A 211 -35.79 10.26 16.82
N ALA A 212 -35.06 9.77 15.82
CA ALA A 212 -35.64 9.38 14.54
C ALA A 212 -36.42 8.05 14.67
N ARG A 213 -35.83 7.05 15.33
CA ARG A 213 -36.33 5.70 15.53
C ARG A 213 -35.85 5.10 16.85
N ALA A 214 -36.72 5.13 17.85
CA ALA A 214 -36.42 4.60 19.19
C ALA A 214 -36.26 3.06 19.23
N ASP A 215 -36.79 2.37 18.23
CA ASP A 215 -36.77 0.90 18.10
C ASP A 215 -35.56 0.36 17.32
N TRP A 216 -34.81 1.24 16.63
CA TRP A 216 -33.58 0.88 15.94
C TRP A 216 -32.48 0.56 16.92
N GLN A 217 -31.67 -0.44 16.61
CA GLN A 217 -30.42 -0.73 17.33
C GLN A 217 -29.25 0.08 16.74
N VAL A 218 -28.22 0.32 17.54
CA VAL A 218 -26.97 0.96 17.13
C VAL A 218 -25.80 0.02 17.38
N LEU A 219 -25.10 -0.29 16.29
CA LEU A 219 -23.89 -1.11 16.26
C LEU A 219 -22.66 -0.21 16.14
N MET A 220 -21.55 -0.61 16.73
CA MET A 220 -20.26 0.06 16.55
C MET A 220 -19.10 -0.92 16.67
N THR A 221 -18.07 -0.76 15.85
CA THR A 221 -16.85 -1.55 15.95
C THR A 221 -15.84 -0.90 16.89
N VAL A 222 -15.16 -1.71 17.69
CA VAL A 222 -14.02 -1.31 18.52
C VAL A 222 -12.84 -2.22 18.23
N ARG A 223 -11.65 -1.60 18.20
CA ARG A 223 -10.39 -2.28 17.92
C ARG A 223 -9.37 -1.85 18.96
N TYR A 224 -8.69 -2.81 19.59
CA TYR A 224 -7.56 -2.47 20.45
C TYR A 224 -6.36 -2.09 19.56
N PRO A 225 -5.75 -0.89 19.72
CA PRO A 225 -4.65 -0.43 18.86
C PRO A 225 -3.33 -1.19 19.05
N GLY A 226 -3.23 -2.06 20.05
CA GLY A 226 -1.95 -2.59 20.51
C GLY A 226 -1.20 -1.60 21.41
N PHE A 227 0.07 -1.89 21.67
CA PHE A 227 0.91 -1.02 22.49
C PHE A 227 1.28 0.29 21.74
N PRO A 228 1.38 1.43 22.44
CA PRO A 228 1.84 2.67 21.85
C PRO A 228 3.24 2.56 21.27
N GLU A 229 3.50 3.20 20.13
CA GLU A 229 4.79 3.18 19.43
C GLU A 229 5.96 3.63 20.33
N TYR A 230 5.72 4.57 21.25
CA TYR A 230 6.73 5.01 22.21
C TYR A 230 7.18 3.92 23.20
N ARG A 231 6.36 2.88 23.44
CA ARG A 231 6.73 1.71 24.27
C ARG A 231 7.68 0.80 23.51
N VAL A 232 7.45 0.60 22.22
CA VAL A 232 8.39 -0.11 21.33
C VAL A 232 9.74 0.59 21.34
N LEU A 233 9.73 1.92 21.19
CA LEU A 233 10.94 2.73 21.30
C LEU A 233 11.61 2.59 22.67
N GLN A 234 10.85 2.62 23.77
CA GLN A 234 11.43 2.44 25.11
C GLN A 234 12.12 1.09 25.29
N GLU A 235 11.55 0.00 24.76
CA GLU A 235 12.18 -1.32 24.85
C GLU A 235 13.39 -1.46 23.93
N VAL A 236 13.32 -0.95 22.70
CA VAL A 236 14.48 -0.85 21.79
C VAL A 236 15.64 -0.11 22.48
N TRP A 237 15.35 0.98 23.17
CA TRP A 237 16.32 1.77 23.93
C TRP A 237 16.84 1.05 25.18
N ARG A 238 15.97 0.36 25.93
CA ARG A 238 16.35 -0.44 27.11
C ARG A 238 17.30 -1.58 26.76
N HIS A 239 17.11 -2.16 25.58
CA HIS A 239 17.96 -3.21 25.05
C HIS A 239 19.14 -2.68 24.20
N HIS A 240 19.54 -1.42 24.39
CA HIS A 240 20.73 -0.83 23.75
C HIS A 240 20.75 -0.98 22.21
N GLY A 241 19.59 -1.02 21.56
CA GLY A 241 19.49 -1.27 20.12
C GLY A 241 19.72 -2.73 19.69
N THR A 242 20.02 -3.65 20.61
CA THR A 242 20.01 -5.09 20.34
C THR A 242 18.58 -5.63 20.41
N MET A 243 18.00 -6.01 19.28
CA MET A 243 16.62 -6.50 19.19
C MET A 243 16.54 -8.01 19.26
N GLY A 244 16.99 -8.56 20.38
CA GLY A 244 16.58 -9.90 20.81
C GLY A 244 15.26 -9.88 21.59
N PHE A 245 14.41 -8.84 21.43
CA PHE A 245 13.14 -8.74 22.14
C PHE A 245 11.97 -9.11 21.24
N PHE A 246 11.13 -10.02 21.72
CA PHE A 246 9.85 -10.34 21.09
C PHE A 246 8.82 -9.30 21.52
N LEU A 247 7.88 -8.94 20.64
CA LEU A 247 6.79 -8.00 20.98
C LEU A 247 5.97 -8.49 22.19
N ASP A 248 5.94 -9.81 22.42
CA ASP A 248 5.34 -10.48 23.58
C ASP A 248 5.98 -10.08 24.93
N TRP A 249 7.13 -9.41 24.92
CA TRP A 249 7.81 -8.93 26.13
C TRP A 249 7.35 -7.53 26.57
N ILE A 250 6.57 -6.83 25.74
CA ILE A 250 6.01 -5.52 26.10
C ILE A 250 4.78 -5.75 27.00
N ASP A 251 4.93 -5.49 28.31
CA ASP A 251 3.81 -5.47 29.25
C ASP A 251 2.89 -4.27 28.95
N ASP A 252 1.78 -4.54 28.27
CA ASP A 252 0.76 -3.56 27.90
C ASP A 252 -0.42 -3.52 28.89
N GLY A 253 -0.39 -4.29 29.98
CA GLY A 253 -1.56 -4.53 30.83
C GLY A 253 -2.23 -3.27 31.39
N ASP A 254 -1.44 -2.29 31.84
CA ASP A 254 -1.97 -1.00 32.33
C ASP A 254 -2.55 -0.13 31.22
N TYR A 255 -1.94 -0.15 30.03
CA TYR A 255 -2.43 0.59 28.87
C TYR A 255 -3.72 -0.03 28.34
N ARG A 256 -3.73 -1.36 28.16
CA ARG A 256 -4.90 -2.15 27.76
C ARG A 256 -6.06 -1.99 28.74
N ARG A 257 -5.80 -2.01 30.05
CA ARG A 257 -6.81 -1.71 31.09
C ARG A 257 -7.35 -0.28 30.97
N THR A 258 -6.49 0.71 30.78
CA THR A 258 -6.90 2.12 30.64
C THR A 258 -7.76 2.32 29.39
N TRP A 259 -7.38 1.71 28.28
CA TRP A 259 -8.16 1.71 27.04
C TRP A 259 -9.53 1.07 27.27
N THR A 260 -9.58 -0.10 27.90
CA THR A 260 -10.82 -0.84 28.20
C THR A 260 -11.80 0.02 29.01
N ILE A 261 -11.33 0.66 30.08
CA ILE A 261 -12.18 1.51 30.94
C ILE A 261 -12.78 2.67 30.13
N ARG A 262 -11.96 3.35 29.31
CA ARG A 262 -12.40 4.50 28.52
C ARG A 262 -13.38 4.11 27.42
N VAL A 263 -13.10 3.02 26.71
CA VAL A 263 -13.99 2.51 25.66
C VAL A 263 -15.34 2.09 26.25
N VAL A 264 -15.34 1.29 27.33
CA VAL A 264 -16.60 0.86 27.97
C VAL A 264 -17.40 2.04 28.49
N ASP A 265 -16.75 3.02 29.12
CA ASP A 265 -17.43 4.22 29.63
C ASP A 265 -18.03 5.06 28.49
N ALA A 266 -17.30 5.23 27.38
CA ALA A 266 -17.78 5.93 26.20
C ALA A 266 -18.97 5.21 25.54
N LEU A 267 -18.88 3.90 25.32
CA LEU A 267 -19.95 3.08 24.73
C LEU A 267 -21.22 3.09 25.58
N LYS A 268 -21.06 2.97 26.90
CA LYS A 268 -22.16 3.04 27.87
C LYS A 268 -22.80 4.43 27.87
N THR A 269 -22.00 5.48 27.89
CA THR A 269 -22.47 6.88 27.90
C THR A 269 -23.23 7.20 26.63
N ALA A 270 -22.72 6.74 25.48
CA ALA A 270 -23.38 6.92 24.21
C ALA A 270 -24.68 6.12 24.08
N GLY A 271 -24.80 4.98 24.76
CA GLY A 271 -25.98 4.10 24.70
C GLY A 271 -25.99 3.20 23.46
N ILE A 272 -24.82 2.66 23.10
CA ILE A 272 -24.65 1.63 22.07
C ILE A 272 -25.39 0.34 22.49
N ASP A 273 -25.97 -0.39 21.53
CA ASP A 273 -26.69 -1.65 21.80
C ASP A 273 -25.80 -2.87 21.61
N ILE A 274 -25.00 -2.87 20.54
CA ILE A 274 -24.15 -4.00 20.14
C ILE A 274 -22.77 -3.44 19.76
N VAL A 275 -21.73 -4.05 20.28
CA VAL A 275 -20.34 -3.66 20.07
C VAL A 275 -19.62 -4.81 19.38
N LEU A 276 -19.04 -4.53 18.21
CA LEU A 276 -18.25 -5.49 17.43
C LEU A 276 -16.78 -5.34 17.82
N VAL A 277 -16.20 -6.35 18.44
CA VAL A 277 -14.79 -6.37 18.85
C VAL A 277 -13.97 -6.92 17.69
N ALA A 278 -13.35 -6.04 16.91
CA ALA A 278 -12.57 -6.40 15.74
C ALA A 278 -11.17 -6.91 16.09
N MET A 279 -10.67 -7.84 15.26
CA MET A 279 -9.30 -8.33 15.32
C MET A 279 -8.29 -7.20 15.07
N ARG A 280 -7.06 -7.39 15.54
CA ARG A 280 -5.98 -6.43 15.37
C ARG A 280 -5.53 -6.43 13.91
N LEU A 281 -5.72 -5.32 13.16
CA LEU A 281 -5.07 -5.16 11.86
C LEU A 281 -3.57 -4.91 12.12
N GLY A 282 -2.72 -5.79 11.61
CA GLY A 282 -1.26 -5.67 11.72
C GLY A 282 -0.48 -6.98 11.85
N SER A 283 -1.14 -8.14 11.83
CA SER A 283 -0.46 -9.44 11.71
C SER A 283 -1.30 -10.39 10.87
N HIS A 284 -0.73 -11.01 9.83
CA HIS A 284 -1.21 -12.29 9.26
C HIS A 284 -0.96 -13.46 10.25
N LEU A 285 -1.03 -13.14 11.53
CA LEU A 285 -1.27 -13.99 12.68
C LEU A 285 -2.45 -13.31 13.39
N ASN A 286 -3.62 -13.37 12.76
CA ASN A 286 -4.88 -13.11 13.42
C ASN A 286 -5.13 -14.25 14.42
N ASP A 287 -4.48 -14.21 15.57
CA ASP A 287 -4.79 -15.16 16.62
C ASP A 287 -6.18 -14.81 17.18
N LEU A 288 -7.16 -15.67 16.92
CA LEU A 288 -8.45 -15.69 17.57
C LEU A 288 -8.32 -15.49 19.10
N ALA A 289 -7.25 -15.99 19.73
CA ALA A 289 -6.96 -15.79 21.14
C ALA A 289 -6.70 -14.32 21.51
N GLY A 290 -6.11 -13.49 20.63
CA GLY A 290 -5.95 -12.06 20.88
C GLY A 290 -7.30 -11.32 20.89
N ALA A 291 -8.16 -11.62 19.91
CA ALA A 291 -9.52 -11.09 19.87
C ALA A 291 -10.39 -11.61 21.04
N MET A 292 -10.20 -12.86 21.44
CA MET A 292 -10.85 -13.45 22.63
C MET A 292 -10.35 -12.80 23.93
N GLN A 293 -9.06 -12.49 24.05
CA GLN A 293 -8.52 -11.75 25.19
C GLN A 293 -9.11 -10.34 25.27
N ASP A 294 -9.20 -9.63 24.14
CA ASP A 294 -9.81 -8.30 24.10
C ASP A 294 -11.32 -8.37 24.41
N LEU A 295 -12.01 -9.41 23.93
CA LEU A 295 -13.41 -9.70 24.26
C LEU A 295 -13.61 -9.99 25.75
N ASP A 296 -12.78 -10.85 26.35
CA ASP A 296 -12.84 -11.19 27.76
C ASP A 296 -12.64 -9.95 28.63
N MET A 297 -11.64 -9.12 28.28
CA MET A 297 -11.39 -7.87 28.99
C MET A 297 -12.52 -6.85 28.85
N LEU A 298 -13.08 -6.69 27.64
CA LEU A 298 -14.25 -5.83 27.42
C LEU A 298 -15.47 -6.38 28.16
N THR A 299 -15.60 -7.70 28.28
CA THR A 299 -16.66 -8.37 29.05
C THR A 299 -16.53 -8.05 30.53
N GLU A 300 -15.35 -8.25 31.12
CA GLU A 300 -15.05 -7.89 32.51
C GLU A 300 -15.26 -6.38 32.76
N GLY A 301 -14.75 -5.54 31.86
CA GLY A 301 -14.89 -4.09 31.94
C GLY A 301 -16.35 -3.64 31.89
N ARG A 302 -17.13 -4.21 30.97
CA ARG A 302 -18.59 -3.97 30.85
C ARG A 302 -19.32 -4.37 32.12
N GLU A 303 -19.02 -5.54 32.68
CA GLU A 303 -19.64 -6.01 33.92
C GLU A 303 -19.28 -5.11 35.11
N ALA A 304 -18.00 -4.76 35.24
CA ALA A 304 -17.51 -3.89 36.32
C ALA A 304 -18.11 -2.47 36.26
N LEU A 305 -18.31 -1.93 35.07
CA LEU A 305 -18.85 -0.58 34.86
C LEU A 305 -20.38 -0.57 34.67
N GLY A 306 -21.05 -1.72 34.65
CA GLY A 306 -22.49 -1.85 34.49
C GLY A 306 -23.01 -1.41 33.11
N GLY A 307 -22.30 -1.77 32.04
CA GLY A 307 -22.75 -1.60 30.65
C GLY A 307 -23.85 -2.60 30.28
N SER A 308 -24.78 -2.20 29.41
CA SER A 308 -25.93 -3.04 28.98
C SER A 308 -25.84 -3.53 27.53
N PHE A 309 -24.77 -3.19 26.82
CA PHE A 309 -24.57 -3.57 25.42
C PHE A 309 -24.12 -5.02 25.25
N ALA A 310 -24.50 -5.62 24.13
CA ALA A 310 -23.98 -6.91 23.69
C ALA A 310 -22.56 -6.76 23.12
N LEU A 311 -21.70 -7.74 23.39
CA LEU A 311 -20.36 -7.82 22.81
C LEU A 311 -20.36 -8.95 21.80
N TRP A 312 -20.01 -8.64 20.57
CA TRP A 312 -19.90 -9.59 19.47
C TRP A 312 -18.45 -9.55 18.98
N THR A 313 -17.86 -10.67 18.59
CA THR A 313 -16.51 -10.71 18.02
C THR A 313 -16.60 -10.52 16.52
N GLN A 314 -15.85 -9.58 15.96
CA GLN A 314 -15.66 -9.49 14.51
C GLN A 314 -14.41 -10.28 14.14
N VAL A 315 -14.52 -11.20 13.18
CA VAL A 315 -13.44 -12.09 12.73
C VAL A 315 -13.11 -11.80 11.27
N ASP A 316 -11.84 -11.56 10.98
CA ASP A 316 -11.34 -11.42 9.61
C ASP A 316 -10.77 -12.77 9.18
N LEU A 317 -11.36 -13.41 8.17
CA LEU A 317 -11.09 -14.83 7.86
C LEU A 317 -9.89 -15.09 6.93
N TYR A 318 -8.92 -14.18 6.87
CA TYR A 318 -7.70 -14.43 6.09
C TYR A 318 -6.87 -15.63 6.63
N ASP A 319 -6.97 -15.97 7.92
CA ASP A 319 -6.03 -16.90 8.58
C ASP A 319 -6.64 -18.19 9.20
N SER A 320 -7.96 -18.37 9.27
CA SER A 320 -8.54 -19.44 10.11
C SER A 320 -8.73 -20.82 9.44
N LEU A 321 -8.47 -20.95 8.14
CA LEU A 321 -8.42 -22.24 7.46
C LEU A 321 -7.02 -22.86 7.59
N GLY A 322 -6.74 -23.36 8.78
CA GLY A 322 -5.54 -24.15 9.05
C GLY A 322 -5.52 -25.44 8.24
N GLY A 323 -4.44 -25.64 7.47
CA GLY A 323 -4.12 -26.90 6.82
C GLY A 323 -3.08 -26.74 5.71
N ASP A 324 -1.80 -26.91 6.04
CA ASP A 324 -0.60 -27.30 5.25
C ASP A 324 -0.48 -27.02 3.73
N ARG A 325 -1.27 -26.12 3.14
CA ARG A 325 -1.23 -25.79 1.70
C ARG A 325 -1.54 -24.33 1.37
N MET A 326 -1.36 -23.39 2.30
CA MET A 326 -1.33 -21.97 1.94
C MET A 326 0.01 -21.60 1.34
N ARG A 327 0.15 -21.79 0.02
CA ARG A 327 1.01 -21.04 -0.89
C ARG A 327 0.62 -21.48 -2.30
N THR A 328 0.27 -20.53 -3.16
CA THR A 328 -0.21 -20.65 -4.56
C THR A 328 -1.73 -20.79 -4.74
N ALA A 329 -2.37 -19.70 -5.15
CA ALA A 329 -3.69 -19.72 -5.81
C ALA A 329 -3.86 -18.54 -6.77
N PHE A 330 -2.99 -18.46 -7.77
CA PHE A 330 -3.32 -17.87 -9.08
C PHE A 330 -3.80 -19.03 -9.97
N GLY A 331 -5.11 -19.17 -10.22
CA GLY A 331 -5.68 -20.29 -11.02
C GLY A 331 -7.14 -20.61 -10.67
N PRO A 332 -7.85 -21.40 -11.51
CA PRO A 332 -9.32 -21.44 -11.55
C PRO A 332 -9.94 -22.11 -10.31
N LEU A 333 -11.10 -21.57 -9.92
CA LEU A 333 -12.05 -21.98 -8.87
C LEU A 333 -11.95 -23.45 -8.42
N ASP A 334 -11.56 -23.65 -7.16
CA ASP A 334 -12.03 -24.77 -6.35
C ASP A 334 -12.82 -24.25 -5.13
N ASP A 335 -13.51 -25.17 -4.46
CA ASP A 335 -14.60 -24.95 -3.48
C ASP A 335 -14.19 -24.18 -2.19
N LEU A 336 -12.97 -23.61 -2.11
CA LEU A 336 -12.37 -22.97 -0.94
C LEU A 336 -12.34 -21.41 -0.99
N THR A 337 -13.06 -20.78 -1.92
CA THR A 337 -12.96 -19.33 -2.25
C THR A 337 -14.07 -18.44 -1.63
N ILE A 338 -14.30 -18.50 -0.32
CA ILE A 338 -15.53 -17.93 0.32
C ILE A 338 -15.36 -16.74 1.31
N ASP A 339 -14.18 -16.33 1.79
CA ASP A 339 -14.17 -15.61 3.09
C ASP A 339 -13.64 -14.16 3.14
N SER A 340 -14.47 -13.18 3.54
CA SER A 340 -13.97 -11.92 4.15
C SER A 340 -14.97 -11.20 5.09
N GLN A 341 -14.65 -11.13 6.40
CA GLN A 341 -15.30 -10.34 7.49
C GLN A 341 -16.63 -10.83 8.11
N ALA A 342 -16.50 -11.50 9.25
CA ALA A 342 -17.57 -12.13 10.01
C ALA A 342 -17.91 -11.43 11.33
N THR A 343 -19.11 -11.64 11.88
CA THR A 343 -19.40 -11.29 13.29
C THR A 343 -20.00 -12.46 14.08
N VAL A 344 -19.61 -12.59 15.35
CA VAL A 344 -19.90 -13.72 16.24
C VAL A 344 -20.55 -13.27 17.55
N ASP A 345 -21.67 -13.89 17.97
CA ASP A 345 -22.15 -13.73 19.37
C ASP A 345 -21.18 -14.39 20.36
N ALA A 346 -20.94 -13.76 21.52
CA ALA A 346 -20.14 -14.33 22.61
C ALA A 346 -20.68 -15.69 23.13
N ALA A 347 -21.94 -16.04 22.78
CA ALA A 347 -22.52 -17.37 23.00
C ALA A 347 -22.13 -18.44 21.95
N GLY A 348 -21.22 -18.13 21.00
CA GLY A 348 -20.55 -19.10 20.13
C GLY A 348 -21.24 -19.37 18.79
N ARG A 349 -21.40 -18.33 17.95
CA ARG A 349 -22.02 -18.41 16.62
C ARG A 349 -21.27 -17.53 15.63
N VAL A 350 -20.51 -18.09 14.68
CA VAL A 350 -19.57 -17.38 13.79
C VAL A 350 -20.28 -17.00 12.50
N GLY A 351 -20.15 -15.74 12.01
CA GLY A 351 -20.58 -15.17 10.69
C GLY A 351 -19.54 -15.30 9.55
N PHE A 352 -19.84 -14.87 8.30
CA PHE A 352 -18.89 -14.81 7.15
C PHE A 352 -19.24 -13.59 6.32
N GLY A 353 -18.28 -12.72 6.00
CA GLY A 353 -18.54 -11.64 5.06
C GLY A 353 -18.24 -12.06 3.63
N TRP A 354 -18.98 -11.48 2.70
CA TRP A 354 -18.73 -11.61 1.27
C TRP A 354 -18.15 -10.28 0.78
N ASP A 355 -16.83 -10.23 0.62
CA ASP A 355 -16.14 -9.33 -0.28
C ASP A 355 -14.94 -10.10 -0.89
N TYR A 356 -14.60 -9.78 -2.15
CA TYR A 356 -13.67 -10.50 -3.03
C TYR A 356 -14.21 -11.77 -3.72
N TRP A 357 -15.07 -11.58 -4.72
CA TRP A 357 -15.06 -12.49 -5.88
C TRP A 357 -13.92 -12.09 -6.82
N ARG A 358 -12.99 -13.02 -7.10
CA ARG A 358 -12.30 -13.00 -8.39
C ARG A 358 -13.26 -13.56 -9.44
N ASN A 359 -13.42 -12.89 -10.56
CA ASN A 359 -14.08 -13.48 -11.72
C ASN A 359 -13.40 -14.82 -12.06
N ALA A 360 -14.10 -15.70 -12.80
CA ALA A 360 -13.52 -16.97 -13.26
C ALA A 360 -12.22 -16.80 -14.10
N ASP A 361 -11.91 -15.56 -14.52
CA ASP A 361 -10.69 -15.16 -15.22
C ASP A 361 -9.56 -14.61 -14.31
N GLY A 362 -9.80 -14.48 -13.00
CA GLY A 362 -8.80 -14.03 -12.04
C GLY A 362 -8.80 -12.53 -11.69
N SER A 363 -9.75 -11.72 -12.18
CA SER A 363 -9.85 -10.29 -11.83
C SER A 363 -10.65 -10.02 -10.54
N LEU A 364 -10.19 -9.13 -9.64
CA LEU A 364 -10.91 -8.70 -8.43
C LEU A 364 -12.13 -7.83 -8.80
N HIS A 365 -13.31 -8.10 -8.23
CA HIS A 365 -14.46 -7.20 -8.34
C HIS A 365 -14.31 -5.98 -7.41
N GLY A 366 -14.45 -4.75 -7.92
CA GLY A 366 -15.14 -3.62 -7.27
C GLY A 366 -14.35 -2.57 -6.45
N ILE A 367 -13.57 -1.73 -7.13
CA ILE A 367 -13.81 -0.30 -6.86
C ILE A 367 -14.62 0.21 -8.04
N SER A 368 -15.81 0.72 -7.74
CA SER A 368 -16.72 1.22 -8.75
C SER A 368 -15.98 2.12 -9.72
N ALA A 369 -15.99 1.70 -10.98
CA ALA A 369 -15.43 2.38 -12.12
C ALA A 369 -15.75 3.88 -12.09
N VAL A 370 -14.71 4.71 -11.98
CA VAL A 370 -14.66 5.89 -12.85
C VAL A 370 -14.84 5.34 -14.25
N GLY A 371 -15.77 5.89 -15.04
CA GLY A 371 -16.02 5.34 -16.37
C GLY A 371 -14.70 5.12 -17.11
N GLU A 372 -14.40 3.85 -17.45
CA GLU A 372 -13.22 3.44 -18.22
C GLU A 372 -12.88 4.41 -19.35
N PRO A 373 -13.85 4.96 -20.12
CA PRO A 373 -13.53 5.80 -21.26
C PRO A 373 -12.72 7.04 -20.89
N GLU A 374 -12.91 7.62 -19.70
CA GLU A 374 -12.18 8.83 -19.30
C GLU A 374 -10.75 8.53 -18.85
N LEU A 375 -10.54 7.47 -18.06
CA LEU A 375 -9.20 7.08 -17.63
C LEU A 375 -8.39 6.47 -18.78
N LEU A 376 -9.02 5.65 -19.63
CA LEU A 376 -8.38 5.11 -20.82
C LEU A 376 -8.00 6.23 -21.80
N ALA A 377 -8.89 7.19 -22.06
CA ALA A 377 -8.56 8.33 -22.93
C ALA A 377 -7.38 9.15 -22.39
N LYS A 378 -7.30 9.34 -21.06
CA LYS A 378 -6.12 9.96 -20.43
C LYS A 378 -4.88 9.09 -20.61
N ALA A 379 -4.97 7.78 -20.40
CA ALA A 379 -3.84 6.87 -20.60
C ALA A 379 -3.35 6.87 -22.05
N GLU A 380 -4.25 6.87 -23.03
CA GLU A 380 -3.93 7.00 -24.45
C GLU A 380 -3.26 8.34 -24.75
N ALA A 381 -3.79 9.45 -24.22
CA ALA A 381 -3.21 10.78 -24.39
C ALA A 381 -1.80 10.89 -23.77
N VAL A 382 -1.59 10.35 -22.56
CA VAL A 382 -0.27 10.32 -21.91
C VAL A 382 0.69 9.44 -22.71
N ARG A 383 0.25 8.28 -23.19
CA ARG A 383 1.10 7.40 -24.01
C ARG A 383 1.47 8.07 -25.33
N GLU A 384 0.53 8.71 -26.02
CA GLU A 384 0.82 9.47 -27.25
C GLU A 384 1.82 10.60 -26.98
N HIS A 385 1.62 11.34 -25.88
CA HIS A 385 2.56 12.37 -25.43
C HIS A 385 3.96 11.80 -25.22
N LEU A 386 4.07 10.70 -24.46
CA LEU A 386 5.33 10.04 -24.14
C LEU A 386 6.04 9.55 -25.41
N LEU A 387 5.35 8.77 -26.25
CA LEU A 387 5.95 8.21 -27.47
C LEU A 387 6.37 9.31 -28.47
N GLY A 388 5.58 10.38 -28.58
CA GLY A 388 5.84 11.47 -29.52
C GLY A 388 6.93 12.44 -29.09
N ASN A 389 7.17 12.57 -27.77
CA ASN A 389 8.01 13.64 -27.24
C ASN A 389 9.24 13.16 -26.48
N THR A 390 9.19 12.03 -25.76
CA THR A 390 10.17 11.71 -24.72
C THR A 390 11.08 10.51 -25.00
N LEU A 391 10.86 9.78 -26.11
CA LEU A 391 11.72 8.66 -26.51
C LEU A 391 13.01 9.11 -27.21
N ARG A 392 14.16 8.67 -26.68
CA ARG A 392 15.50 8.81 -27.26
C ARG A 392 16.20 7.47 -27.34
N ASP A 393 16.60 7.05 -28.54
CA ASP A 393 17.29 5.76 -28.74
C ASP A 393 16.56 4.56 -28.09
N GLY A 394 15.21 4.60 -28.07
CA GLY A 394 14.37 3.57 -27.45
C GLY A 394 14.28 3.65 -25.92
N GLN A 395 14.84 4.70 -25.31
CA GLN A 395 14.85 4.94 -23.88
C GLN A 395 14.00 6.16 -23.55
N LEU A 396 13.44 6.20 -22.36
CA LEU A 396 12.58 7.26 -21.90
C LEU A 396 13.39 8.37 -21.22
N ALA A 397 13.43 9.57 -21.81
CA ALA A 397 14.05 10.75 -21.21
C ALA A 397 13.10 11.41 -20.22
N THR A 398 13.60 11.68 -19.01
CA THR A 398 12.84 12.26 -17.88
C THR A 398 12.16 13.56 -18.24
N VAL A 399 12.91 14.57 -18.69
CA VAL A 399 12.32 15.86 -19.05
C VAL A 399 13.05 16.42 -20.25
N LEU A 400 12.31 17.10 -21.12
CA LEU A 400 12.83 17.67 -22.35
C LEU A 400 12.33 19.09 -22.52
N ASP A 401 13.20 19.96 -23.03
CA ASP A 401 12.80 21.22 -23.62
C ASP A 401 12.16 20.97 -24.99
N GLY A 402 10.84 21.20 -25.09
CA GLY A 402 10.05 20.99 -26.30
C GLY A 402 10.43 21.90 -27.48
N GLN A 403 11.28 22.91 -27.28
CA GLN A 403 11.84 23.71 -28.39
C GLN A 403 13.01 23.04 -29.09
N ILE A 404 13.60 22.02 -28.45
CA ILE A 404 14.83 21.37 -28.90
C ILE A 404 14.48 19.95 -29.33
N PRO A 405 14.84 19.50 -30.54
CA PRO A 405 14.69 18.10 -30.92
C PRO A 405 15.33 17.16 -29.89
N VAL A 406 14.68 16.03 -29.59
CA VAL A 406 15.09 15.08 -28.53
C VAL A 406 16.53 14.58 -28.65
N ASN A 407 17.04 14.48 -29.89
CA ASN A 407 18.41 14.03 -30.20
C ASN A 407 19.40 15.20 -30.37
N LEU A 408 19.13 16.38 -29.81
CA LEU A 408 20.07 17.51 -29.79
C LEU A 408 20.58 17.81 -28.38
N PHE A 409 21.78 18.39 -28.31
CA PHE A 409 22.54 18.63 -27.09
C PHE A 409 21.74 19.33 -25.97
N GLY A 410 20.83 20.25 -26.30
CA GLY A 410 20.01 20.92 -25.30
C GLY A 410 19.04 20.01 -24.53
N ASN A 411 18.91 18.74 -24.92
CA ASN A 411 18.08 17.73 -24.27
C ASN A 411 18.87 16.51 -23.76
N VAL A 412 20.21 16.55 -23.76
CA VAL A 412 21.06 15.43 -23.30
C VAL A 412 21.61 15.57 -21.88
N TRP A 413 21.22 16.62 -21.17
CA TRP A 413 21.55 16.90 -19.78
C TRP A 413 20.73 16.06 -18.78
N GLN A 414 19.65 15.42 -19.25
CA GLN A 414 18.86 14.47 -18.46
C GLN A 414 19.37 13.05 -18.72
N GLU A 415 19.92 12.48 -17.65
CA GLU A 415 20.81 11.32 -17.70
C GLU A 415 20.19 10.06 -17.10
N ASP A 416 18.95 10.13 -16.58
CA ASP A 416 18.36 9.09 -15.72
C ASP A 416 17.35 8.21 -16.47
N THR A 417 17.70 7.87 -17.70
CA THR A 417 16.81 7.16 -18.62
C THR A 417 16.53 5.72 -18.21
N CYS A 418 17.47 5.05 -17.54
CA CYS A 418 17.32 3.65 -17.10
C CYS A 418 16.09 3.43 -16.22
N TRP A 419 15.86 4.33 -15.26
CA TRP A 419 14.73 4.29 -14.35
C TRP A 419 13.40 4.30 -15.10
N LEU A 420 13.12 5.39 -15.83
CA LEU A 420 11.82 5.58 -16.48
C LEU A 420 11.60 4.59 -17.62
N THR A 421 12.67 4.16 -18.30
CA THR A 421 12.56 3.09 -19.31
C THR A 421 12.11 1.79 -18.66
N GLY A 422 12.58 1.48 -17.45
CA GLY A 422 12.13 0.32 -16.68
C GLY A 422 10.68 0.44 -16.19
N LEU A 423 10.27 1.62 -15.71
CA LEU A 423 8.85 1.85 -15.39
C LEU A 423 7.97 1.71 -16.64
N PHE A 424 8.40 2.23 -17.79
CA PHE A 424 7.65 2.10 -19.04
C PHE A 424 7.64 0.66 -19.59
N LEU A 425 8.68 -0.12 -19.32
CA LEU A 425 8.65 -1.57 -19.59
C LEU A 425 7.56 -2.25 -18.75
N SER A 426 7.41 -1.88 -17.48
CA SER A 426 6.34 -2.40 -16.62
C SER A 426 4.96 -2.02 -17.16
N VAL A 427 4.79 -0.75 -17.55
CA VAL A 427 3.56 -0.23 -18.19
C VAL A 427 3.12 -1.09 -19.37
N GLU A 428 4.02 -1.30 -20.34
CA GLU A 428 3.69 -2.05 -21.56
C GLU A 428 3.52 -3.55 -21.28
N SER A 429 4.18 -4.08 -20.24
CA SER A 429 3.99 -5.47 -19.78
C SER A 429 2.61 -5.67 -19.13
N TYR A 430 2.18 -4.76 -18.24
CA TYR A 430 0.83 -4.78 -17.67
C TYR A 430 -0.23 -4.58 -18.74
N ARG A 431 -0.04 -3.61 -19.66
CA ARG A 431 -0.95 -3.40 -20.79
C ARG A 431 -1.09 -4.67 -21.63
N TYR A 432 0.01 -5.34 -21.95
CA TYR A 432 -0.04 -6.61 -22.68
C TYR A 432 -0.79 -7.70 -21.88
N ALA A 433 -0.51 -7.84 -20.59
CA ALA A 433 -1.20 -8.83 -19.74
C ALA A 433 -2.71 -8.62 -19.69
N VAL A 434 -3.17 -7.36 -19.62
CA VAL A 434 -4.59 -6.99 -19.58
C VAL A 434 -5.27 -7.15 -20.93
N THR A 435 -4.62 -6.74 -22.01
CA THR A 435 -5.29 -6.55 -23.31
C THR A 435 -4.99 -7.65 -24.34
N GLY A 436 -3.88 -8.37 -24.18
CA GLY A 436 -3.32 -9.24 -25.21
C GLY A 436 -2.85 -8.50 -26.47
N ASP A 437 -2.73 -7.18 -26.45
CA ASP A 437 -2.42 -6.36 -27.62
C ASP A 437 -0.98 -6.62 -28.14
N PRO A 438 -0.80 -7.07 -29.39
CA PRO A 438 0.53 -7.30 -29.96
C PRO A 438 1.38 -6.02 -30.05
N ASP A 439 0.80 -4.82 -30.08
CA ASP A 439 1.55 -3.55 -30.02
C ASP A 439 2.17 -3.31 -28.64
N ALA A 440 1.46 -3.67 -27.57
CA ALA A 440 1.98 -3.61 -26.21
C ALA A 440 3.16 -4.59 -26.04
N LEU A 441 3.01 -5.83 -26.53
CA LEU A 441 4.09 -6.81 -26.49
C LEU A 441 5.32 -6.34 -27.30
N ALA A 442 5.10 -5.78 -28.50
CA ALA A 442 6.19 -5.27 -29.32
C ALA A 442 6.91 -4.10 -28.64
N SER A 443 6.17 -3.22 -27.95
CA SER A 443 6.70 -2.11 -27.16
C SER A 443 7.53 -2.62 -25.97
N ALA A 444 7.00 -3.55 -25.19
CA ALA A 444 7.71 -4.18 -24.06
C ALA A 444 9.02 -4.85 -24.52
N LYS A 445 9.00 -5.63 -25.60
CA LYS A 445 10.21 -6.25 -26.17
C LYS A 445 11.23 -5.23 -26.69
N ALA A 446 10.79 -4.09 -27.20
CA ALA A 446 11.69 -3.01 -27.64
C ALA A 446 12.34 -2.30 -26.44
N LEU A 447 11.57 -2.03 -25.38
CA LEU A 447 12.04 -1.44 -24.13
C LEU A 447 13.01 -2.37 -23.39
N TRP A 448 12.72 -3.67 -23.34
CA TRP A 448 13.63 -4.68 -22.80
C TRP A 448 14.99 -4.64 -23.51
N LYS A 449 15.01 -4.61 -24.85
CA LYS A 449 16.26 -4.49 -25.61
C LYS A 449 17.04 -3.22 -25.30
N ALA A 450 16.35 -2.11 -25.02
CA ALA A 450 16.99 -0.85 -24.63
C ALA A 450 17.63 -0.95 -23.23
N LEU A 451 16.96 -1.58 -22.27
CA LEU A 451 17.47 -1.84 -20.91
C LEU A 451 18.60 -2.87 -20.90
N LEU A 452 18.48 -3.96 -21.65
CA LEU A 452 19.55 -4.94 -21.82
C LEU A 452 20.81 -4.27 -22.34
N ARG A 453 20.65 -3.33 -23.30
CA ARG A 453 21.77 -2.57 -23.83
C ARG A 453 22.47 -1.72 -22.76
N MET A 454 21.73 -1.19 -21.79
CA MET A 454 22.33 -0.44 -20.67
C MET A 454 23.25 -1.31 -19.81
N ALA A 455 22.92 -2.59 -19.61
CA ALA A 455 23.72 -3.53 -18.82
C ALA A 455 24.83 -4.24 -19.63
N ASP A 456 24.97 -3.93 -20.92
CA ASP A 456 25.90 -4.55 -21.87
C ASP A 456 26.75 -3.53 -22.66
N VAL A 457 26.63 -2.23 -22.36
CA VAL A 457 27.39 -1.18 -23.05
C VAL A 457 28.81 -1.03 -22.50
N THR A 458 29.05 -1.40 -21.24
CA THR A 458 30.38 -1.31 -20.64
C THR A 458 31.19 -2.61 -20.87
N PRO A 459 32.51 -2.60 -20.64
CA PRO A 459 33.31 -3.83 -20.67
C PRO A 459 32.91 -4.85 -19.60
N LYS A 460 32.19 -4.44 -18.55
CA LYS A 460 31.72 -5.28 -17.45
C LYS A 460 30.24 -5.60 -17.67
N ARG A 461 29.94 -6.84 -18.08
CA ARG A 461 28.56 -7.31 -18.21
C ARG A 461 27.86 -7.20 -16.84
N GLY A 462 26.65 -6.65 -16.82
CA GLY A 462 25.88 -6.44 -15.60
C GLY A 462 26.13 -5.08 -14.93
N GLU A 463 27.03 -4.25 -15.46
CA GLU A 463 27.10 -2.84 -15.04
C GLU A 463 25.99 -2.05 -15.76
N VAL A 464 24.90 -1.76 -15.05
CA VAL A 464 23.83 -0.90 -15.55
C VAL A 464 24.33 0.54 -15.63
N VAL A 465 24.19 1.16 -16.79
CA VAL A 465 24.50 2.59 -16.99
C VAL A 465 23.24 3.45 -16.82
N ARG A 466 23.42 4.73 -16.49
CA ARG A 466 22.30 5.68 -16.36
C ARG A 466 21.57 5.88 -17.70
N ASN A 467 22.34 5.93 -18.78
CA ASN A 467 21.91 6.23 -20.15
C ASN A 467 22.97 5.81 -21.18
N TRP A 468 22.54 5.51 -22.40
CA TRP A 468 23.41 5.37 -23.56
C TRP A 468 22.86 6.12 -24.80
N SER A 469 23.73 6.51 -25.73
CA SER A 469 23.36 7.28 -26.93
C SER A 469 24.19 6.87 -28.14
N ARG A 470 23.58 6.89 -29.34
CA ARG A 470 24.29 6.73 -30.63
C ARG A 470 24.91 8.03 -31.14
N TYR A 471 24.51 9.17 -30.57
CA TYR A 471 24.90 10.49 -31.08
C TYR A 471 26.05 11.07 -30.25
N LEU A 472 27.11 11.46 -30.97
CA LEU A 472 28.26 12.20 -30.47
C LEU A 472 27.91 13.67 -30.28
N TYR A 473 28.29 14.23 -29.15
CA TYR A 473 28.70 15.63 -29.11
C TYR A 473 30.18 15.70 -28.83
N ASP A 474 30.87 16.55 -29.57
CA ASP A 474 32.24 16.96 -29.31
C ASP A 474 32.23 17.68 -27.96
N GLN A 475 32.52 16.95 -26.87
CA GLN A 475 32.48 17.49 -25.51
C GLN A 475 33.69 18.37 -25.28
N THR A 476 33.58 19.65 -25.63
CA THR A 476 34.53 20.68 -25.22
C THR A 476 33.87 21.58 -24.17
N ASP A 477 34.28 21.39 -22.90
CA ASP A 477 34.03 22.24 -21.72
C ASP A 477 32.68 22.15 -20.95
N PRO A 478 32.67 22.44 -19.63
CA PRO A 478 31.59 22.11 -18.68
C PRO A 478 30.27 22.84 -18.96
N VAL A 479 29.17 22.15 -18.65
CA VAL A 479 27.81 22.45 -19.14
C VAL A 479 27.07 23.52 -18.33
N GLU A 480 27.51 23.94 -17.14
CA GLU A 480 26.90 25.09 -16.43
C GLU A 480 27.91 25.91 -15.61
N PRO A 481 27.76 27.25 -15.54
CA PRO A 481 28.44 28.08 -14.55
C PRO A 481 28.01 27.68 -13.14
N GLY A 482 28.84 26.90 -12.44
CA GLY A 482 28.61 26.48 -11.05
C GLY A 482 28.50 24.97 -10.84
N ALA A 483 28.51 24.16 -11.90
CA ALA A 483 28.55 22.70 -11.78
C ALA A 483 29.94 22.23 -11.31
N ASP A 484 29.98 21.53 -10.18
CA ASP A 484 31.16 20.96 -9.52
C ASP A 484 31.44 19.50 -9.93
N THR A 485 30.52 18.86 -10.66
CA THR A 485 30.69 17.49 -11.18
C THR A 485 30.69 17.46 -12.71
N ILE A 486 31.80 16.98 -13.28
CA ILE A 486 31.91 16.69 -14.72
C ILE A 486 31.17 15.39 -14.97
N LYS A 487 29.90 15.42 -15.42
CA LYS A 487 29.24 14.17 -15.85
C LYS A 487 29.71 13.82 -17.27
N ARG A 488 30.58 12.80 -17.34
CA ARG A 488 31.38 12.42 -18.52
C ARG A 488 30.64 11.34 -19.31
N TRP A 489 30.22 11.68 -20.53
CA TRP A 489 29.86 10.65 -21.49
C TRP A 489 31.12 9.87 -21.87
N TYR A 490 31.12 8.56 -21.66
CA TYR A 490 32.20 7.68 -22.05
C TYR A 490 31.98 7.18 -23.47
N LYS A 491 33.03 7.20 -24.30
CA LYS A 491 32.99 6.68 -25.66
C LYS A 491 33.33 5.20 -25.69
N HIS A 492 32.56 4.40 -26.44
CA HIS A 492 32.86 2.98 -26.58
C HIS A 492 34.14 2.80 -27.38
N PRO A 493 35.07 1.93 -26.95
CA PRO A 493 36.35 1.78 -27.64
C PRO A 493 36.18 1.34 -29.10
N THR A 494 35.11 0.61 -29.40
CA THR A 494 34.87 0.00 -30.73
C THR A 494 33.50 0.27 -31.36
N LYS A 495 32.56 0.89 -30.64
CA LYS A 495 31.19 1.15 -31.11
C LYS A 495 30.99 2.67 -31.21
N GLU A 496 30.16 3.14 -32.13
CA GLU A 496 29.75 4.55 -32.18
C GLU A 496 28.63 4.81 -31.16
N ILE A 497 28.93 4.54 -29.87
CA ILE A 497 28.00 4.64 -28.76
C ILE A 497 28.70 5.31 -27.58
N TYR A 498 27.92 6.07 -26.83
CA TYR A 498 28.31 6.77 -25.62
C TYR A 498 27.45 6.27 -24.47
N TRP A 499 27.98 6.28 -23.25
CA TRP A 499 27.20 5.99 -22.04
C TRP A 499 27.58 6.90 -20.89
N ILE A 500 26.72 6.92 -19.88
CA ILE A 500 26.94 7.61 -18.61
C ILE A 500 26.92 6.54 -17.51
N GLY A 501 28.06 6.31 -16.88
CA GLY A 501 28.19 5.41 -15.72
C GLY A 501 27.71 6.06 -14.43
N ASP A 502 28.20 5.56 -13.28
CA ASP A 502 27.84 6.06 -11.95
C ASP A 502 26.33 5.95 -11.64
N VAL A 503 25.79 4.75 -11.86
CA VAL A 503 24.38 4.45 -11.58
C VAL A 503 24.10 4.48 -10.08
N SER A 504 22.94 5.02 -9.71
CA SER A 504 22.47 5.15 -8.34
C SER A 504 21.37 4.13 -8.01
N VAL A 505 21.13 3.83 -6.73
CA VAL A 505 20.15 2.78 -6.35
C VAL A 505 18.72 3.14 -6.79
N ASP A 506 18.35 4.43 -6.73
CA ASP A 506 17.07 4.94 -7.24
C ASP A 506 16.89 4.63 -8.73
N GLN A 507 17.95 4.64 -9.51
CA GLN A 507 17.88 4.31 -10.93
C GLN A 507 17.69 2.82 -11.19
N LEU A 508 18.35 1.99 -10.38
CA LEU A 508 18.18 0.54 -10.43
C LEU A 508 16.75 0.13 -10.05
N SER A 509 16.04 0.92 -9.23
CA SER A 509 14.67 0.60 -8.82
C SER A 509 13.74 0.39 -10.01
N GLY A 510 13.70 1.33 -10.97
CA GLY A 510 12.87 1.19 -12.16
C GLY A 510 13.37 0.10 -13.09
N TYR A 511 14.70 -0.09 -13.18
CA TYR A 511 15.30 -1.17 -13.95
C TYR A 511 14.81 -2.54 -13.47
N PHE A 512 14.90 -2.79 -12.17
CA PHE A 512 14.47 -4.05 -11.56
C PHE A 512 12.95 -4.21 -11.58
N HIS A 513 12.20 -3.14 -11.30
CA HIS A 513 10.74 -3.13 -11.40
C HIS A 513 10.26 -3.52 -12.82
N GLY A 514 10.87 -2.91 -13.85
CA GLY A 514 10.66 -3.22 -15.27
C GLY A 514 11.01 -4.65 -15.64
N LEU A 515 12.20 -5.08 -15.25
CA LEU A 515 12.70 -6.42 -15.56
C LEU A 515 11.82 -7.50 -14.93
N ALA A 516 11.46 -7.36 -13.65
CA ALA A 516 10.64 -8.33 -12.92
C ALA A 516 9.24 -8.42 -13.53
N THR A 517 8.58 -7.29 -13.76
CA THR A 517 7.25 -7.24 -14.39
C THR A 517 7.26 -7.84 -15.80
N PHE A 518 8.29 -7.54 -16.61
CA PHE A 518 8.43 -8.12 -17.95
C PHE A 518 8.63 -9.63 -17.90
N TYR A 519 9.49 -10.12 -17.00
CA TYR A 519 9.79 -11.53 -16.82
C TYR A 519 8.52 -12.36 -16.56
N ASP A 520 7.65 -11.86 -15.69
CA ASP A 520 6.42 -12.56 -15.31
C ASP A 520 5.35 -12.44 -16.39
N LEU A 521 5.14 -11.25 -16.93
CA LEU A 521 3.91 -10.94 -17.67
C LEU A 521 4.04 -10.97 -19.20
N ALA A 522 5.23 -10.73 -19.76
CA ALA A 522 5.36 -10.49 -21.20
C ALA A 522 6.51 -11.24 -21.90
N ALA A 523 7.54 -11.64 -21.15
CA ALA A 523 8.71 -12.34 -21.69
C ALA A 523 8.35 -13.76 -22.16
N ASP A 524 8.83 -14.13 -23.35
CA ASP A 524 8.90 -15.54 -23.74
C ASP A 524 10.09 -16.27 -23.10
N GLU A 525 10.20 -17.58 -23.28
CA GLU A 525 11.25 -18.37 -22.61
C GLU A 525 12.68 -17.92 -22.98
N THR A 526 12.92 -17.51 -24.24
CA THR A 526 14.25 -17.02 -24.65
C THR A 526 14.56 -15.68 -23.98
N GLU A 527 13.57 -14.81 -23.87
CA GLU A 527 13.70 -13.54 -23.16
C GLU A 527 13.85 -13.76 -21.64
N ARG A 528 13.15 -14.73 -21.06
CA ARG A 528 13.31 -15.13 -19.65
C ARG A 528 14.72 -15.64 -19.35
N GLU A 529 15.30 -16.45 -20.23
CA GLU A 529 16.70 -16.88 -20.11
C GLU A 529 17.68 -15.68 -20.14
N GLU A 530 17.43 -14.70 -21.00
CA GLU A 530 18.24 -13.48 -21.08
C GLU A 530 18.11 -12.61 -19.82
N VAL A 531 16.88 -12.45 -19.33
CA VAL A 531 16.57 -11.78 -18.05
C VAL A 531 17.30 -12.47 -16.91
N ARG A 532 17.22 -13.81 -16.79
CA ARG A 532 17.97 -14.58 -15.78
C ARG A 532 19.47 -14.32 -15.85
N SER A 533 20.03 -14.36 -17.07
CA SER A 533 21.45 -14.16 -17.28
C SER A 533 21.91 -12.77 -16.84
N ILE A 534 21.14 -11.71 -17.15
CA ILE A 534 21.53 -10.35 -16.79
C ILE A 534 21.28 -10.05 -15.31
N THR A 535 20.20 -10.58 -14.71
CA THR A 535 19.94 -10.47 -13.27
C THR A 535 21.05 -11.12 -12.46
N GLU A 536 21.50 -12.33 -12.84
CA GLU A 536 22.64 -13.00 -12.21
C GLU A 536 23.93 -12.19 -12.35
N ALA A 537 24.15 -11.54 -13.49
CA ALA A 537 25.33 -10.69 -13.70
C ALA A 537 25.29 -9.40 -12.84
N ILE A 538 24.14 -8.73 -12.75
CA ILE A 538 23.97 -7.49 -11.97
C ILE A 538 24.00 -7.81 -10.47
N MET A 539 23.07 -8.64 -10.00
CA MET A 539 22.91 -8.91 -8.56
C MET A 539 24.00 -9.81 -8.01
N GLY A 540 24.60 -10.67 -8.84
CA GLY A 540 25.79 -11.42 -8.45
C GLY A 540 26.96 -10.51 -8.15
N ASP A 541 27.24 -9.54 -9.04
CA ASP A 541 28.29 -8.57 -8.81
C ASP A 541 28.02 -7.67 -7.59
N ILE A 542 26.79 -7.17 -7.44
CA ILE A 542 26.39 -6.39 -6.26
C ILE A 542 26.58 -7.19 -4.97
N LEU A 543 26.18 -8.46 -4.95
CA LEU A 543 26.31 -9.34 -3.79
C LEU A 543 27.79 -9.63 -3.46
N ASP A 544 28.60 -9.93 -4.48
CA ASP A 544 30.04 -10.17 -4.33
C ASP A 544 30.80 -8.93 -3.81
N HIS A 545 30.22 -7.73 -4.02
CA HIS A 545 30.71 -6.46 -3.48
C HIS A 545 29.91 -5.97 -2.27
N HIS A 546 29.36 -6.88 -1.46
CA HIS A 546 28.69 -6.58 -0.20
C HIS A 546 27.55 -5.54 -0.36
N LEU A 547 26.69 -5.75 -1.35
CA LEU A 547 25.54 -4.89 -1.67
C LEU A 547 25.93 -3.47 -2.15
N HIS A 548 27.12 -3.34 -2.75
CA HIS A 548 27.55 -2.11 -3.43
C HIS A 548 27.60 -2.32 -4.94
N VAL A 549 27.11 -1.33 -5.69
CA VAL A 549 27.27 -1.28 -7.14
C VAL A 549 28.67 -0.79 -7.48
N VAL A 550 29.37 -1.54 -8.33
CA VAL A 550 30.76 -1.28 -8.71
C VAL A 550 30.89 -1.11 -10.22
N GLN A 551 31.63 -0.09 -10.65
CA GLN A 551 31.88 0.22 -12.06
C GLN A 551 32.92 -0.71 -12.71
N PHE A 552 33.04 -0.68 -14.04
CA PHE A 552 34.04 -1.47 -14.77
C PHE A 552 35.50 -1.20 -14.38
N ASP A 553 35.79 -0.05 -13.77
CA ASP A 553 37.12 0.30 -13.27
C ASP A 553 37.38 -0.17 -11.83
N GLY A 554 36.42 -0.87 -11.22
CA GLY A 554 36.48 -1.42 -9.86
C GLY A 554 36.16 -0.41 -8.77
N GLN A 555 35.81 0.84 -9.09
CA GLN A 555 35.36 1.82 -8.09
C GLN A 555 33.86 1.66 -7.80
N PRO A 556 33.42 1.82 -6.53
CA PRO A 556 32.00 1.88 -6.21
C PRO A 556 31.36 3.12 -6.85
N THR A 557 30.09 3.02 -7.24
CA THR A 557 29.34 4.20 -7.67
C THR A 557 29.05 5.11 -6.47
N THR A 558 28.87 6.40 -6.73
CA THR A 558 28.68 7.45 -5.71
C THR A 558 27.47 7.18 -4.82
N TYR A 559 26.38 6.66 -5.40
CA TYR A 559 25.10 6.44 -4.73
C TYR A 559 24.57 5.02 -4.91
N GLY A 560 25.45 4.03 -5.13
CA GLY A 560 25.08 2.62 -5.35
C GLY A 560 25.21 1.72 -4.14
N ASN A 561 25.07 2.25 -2.92
CA ASN A 561 25.05 1.42 -1.72
C ASN A 561 23.60 1.00 -1.41
N LEU A 562 23.26 -0.27 -1.66
CA LEU A 562 21.90 -0.77 -1.44
C LEU A 562 21.53 -0.76 0.05
N LEU A 563 22.49 -0.88 0.98
CA LEU A 563 22.22 -0.81 2.41
C LEU A 563 21.72 0.57 2.87
N ALA A 564 21.88 1.61 2.04
CA ALA A 564 21.32 2.94 2.28
C ALA A 564 19.84 3.06 1.85
N ALA A 565 19.31 2.07 1.13
CA ALA A 565 17.91 1.96 0.72
C ALA A 565 17.38 0.55 1.06
N PRO A 566 17.11 0.28 2.36
CA PRO A 566 16.75 -1.04 2.88
C PRO A 566 15.68 -1.80 2.08
N GLU A 567 14.60 -1.11 1.72
CA GLU A 567 13.47 -1.60 0.95
C GLU A 567 13.86 -2.04 -0.46
N LEU A 568 14.70 -1.26 -1.16
CA LEU A 568 15.20 -1.63 -2.49
C LEU A 568 16.21 -2.78 -2.42
N ALA A 569 17.02 -2.85 -1.38
CA ALA A 569 17.92 -3.97 -1.17
C ALA A 569 17.14 -5.29 -0.97
N ALA A 570 16.11 -5.26 -0.13
CA ALA A 570 15.23 -6.38 0.11
C ALA A 570 14.51 -6.82 -1.17
N ASP A 571 13.93 -5.86 -1.88
CA ASP A 571 13.26 -6.06 -3.16
C ASP A 571 14.18 -6.70 -4.21
N PHE A 572 15.35 -6.12 -4.45
CA PHE A 572 16.25 -6.62 -5.50
C PHE A 572 16.77 -8.03 -5.19
N LEU A 573 16.96 -8.38 -3.90
CA LEU A 573 17.33 -9.73 -3.50
C LEU A 573 16.20 -10.74 -3.77
N LEU A 574 14.95 -10.37 -3.52
CA LEU A 574 13.81 -11.24 -3.83
C LEU A 574 13.54 -11.32 -5.33
N ILE A 575 13.63 -10.23 -6.08
CA ILE A 575 13.60 -10.23 -7.55
C ILE A 575 14.68 -11.17 -8.10
N ALA A 576 15.91 -11.06 -7.58
CA ALA A 576 17.00 -11.92 -8.02
C ALA A 576 16.73 -13.40 -7.74
N TRP A 577 16.21 -13.72 -6.55
CA TRP A 577 15.82 -15.08 -6.20
C TRP A 577 14.68 -15.61 -7.09
N HIS A 578 13.59 -14.85 -7.25
CA HIS A 578 12.44 -15.22 -8.07
C HIS A 578 12.82 -15.46 -9.53
N VAL A 579 13.57 -14.53 -10.12
CA VAL A 579 13.99 -14.61 -11.51
C VAL A 579 14.96 -15.78 -11.74
N THR A 580 16.00 -15.90 -10.91
CA THR A 580 17.12 -16.83 -11.16
C THR A 580 16.92 -18.22 -10.55
N GLY A 581 16.09 -18.35 -9.51
CA GLY A 581 16.00 -19.54 -8.65
C GLY A 581 17.24 -19.77 -7.77
N ASN A 582 18.16 -18.81 -7.68
CA ASN A 582 19.42 -18.98 -6.95
C ASN A 582 19.25 -18.66 -5.45
N GLU A 583 19.26 -19.70 -4.64
CA GLU A 583 19.08 -19.65 -3.17
C GLU A 583 20.06 -18.72 -2.43
N ARG A 584 21.18 -18.33 -3.03
CA ARG A 584 22.10 -17.38 -2.40
C ARG A 584 21.43 -16.03 -2.13
N TYR A 585 20.53 -15.59 -3.01
CA TYR A 585 19.85 -14.30 -2.87
C TYR A 585 18.81 -14.34 -1.76
N LEU A 586 18.02 -15.42 -1.67
CA LEU A 586 17.09 -15.62 -0.56
C LEU A 586 17.82 -15.74 0.78
N ARG A 587 18.97 -16.42 0.81
CA ARG A 587 19.81 -16.49 2.01
C ARG A 587 20.31 -15.12 2.42
N GLU A 588 20.75 -14.30 1.48
CA GLU A 588 21.18 -12.94 1.79
C GLU A 588 20.01 -12.06 2.24
N PHE A 589 18.84 -12.13 1.58
CA PHE A 589 17.62 -11.43 2.02
C PHE A 589 17.29 -11.77 3.47
N ARG A 590 17.32 -13.06 3.83
CA ARG A 590 17.10 -13.53 5.20
C ARG A 590 18.17 -13.04 6.16
N ARG A 591 19.44 -13.04 5.77
CA ARG A 591 20.54 -12.51 6.59
C ARG A 591 20.33 -11.02 6.85
N GLN A 592 20.01 -10.25 5.81
CA GLN A 592 19.75 -8.81 5.93
C GLN A 592 18.54 -8.53 6.82
N THR A 593 17.44 -9.27 6.65
CA THR A 593 16.22 -9.09 7.43
C THR A 593 16.38 -9.55 8.88
N TYR A 594 16.88 -10.77 9.13
CA TYR A 594 16.85 -11.38 10.46
C TYR A 594 18.12 -11.20 11.28
N VAL A 595 19.27 -10.95 10.64
CA VAL A 595 20.57 -10.80 11.33
C VAL A 595 21.02 -9.35 11.33
N GLU A 596 20.90 -8.65 10.21
CA GLU A 596 21.31 -7.24 10.07
C GLU A 596 20.18 -6.24 10.37
N TYR A 597 18.96 -6.76 10.59
CA TYR A 597 17.75 -6.02 10.93
C TYR A 597 17.42 -4.91 9.93
N LEU A 598 17.56 -5.21 8.63
CA LEU A 598 17.37 -4.25 7.55
C LEU A 598 15.92 -3.72 7.48
N ASP A 599 14.94 -4.59 7.75
CA ASP A 599 13.52 -4.25 7.89
C ASP A 599 13.29 -3.19 8.97
N ILE A 600 13.97 -3.32 10.10
CA ILE A 600 13.86 -2.36 11.20
C ILE A 600 14.42 -1.01 10.79
N ARG A 601 15.54 -0.98 10.05
CA ARG A 601 16.07 0.29 9.51
C ARG A 601 15.06 0.98 8.59
N ALA A 602 14.35 0.21 7.76
CA ALA A 602 13.28 0.72 6.91
C ALA A 602 12.13 1.31 7.74
N ILE A 603 11.65 0.56 8.74
CA ILE A 603 10.58 1.01 9.65
C ILE A 603 10.97 2.31 10.34
N PHE A 604 12.17 2.37 10.94
CA PHE A 604 12.63 3.57 11.64
C PHE A 604 12.80 4.77 10.70
N TYR A 605 13.30 4.54 9.49
CA TYR A 605 13.42 5.59 8.49
C TYR A 605 12.05 6.18 8.15
N HIS A 606 11.08 5.34 7.77
CA HIS A 606 9.75 5.81 7.40
C HIS A 606 9.00 6.41 8.60
N TYR A 607 9.14 5.84 9.80
CA TYR A 607 8.60 6.45 11.00
C TYR A 607 9.20 7.84 11.26
N ALA A 608 10.52 7.98 11.21
CA ALA A 608 11.17 9.26 11.48
C ALA A 608 10.85 10.32 10.41
N MET A 609 10.86 9.93 9.14
CA MET A 609 10.67 10.84 8.01
C MET A 609 9.20 11.18 7.81
N HIS A 610 8.34 10.17 7.68
CA HIS A 610 6.94 10.35 7.33
C HIS A 610 6.11 10.75 8.54
N PHE A 611 6.24 10.03 9.65
CA PHE A 611 5.41 10.28 10.82
C PHE A 611 5.90 11.47 11.66
N ILE A 612 7.17 11.47 12.08
CA ILE A 612 7.70 12.51 12.97
C ILE A 612 8.00 13.81 12.23
N ALA A 613 8.80 13.72 11.16
CA ALA A 613 9.28 14.89 10.45
C ALA A 613 8.25 15.46 9.48
N GLN A 614 7.19 14.70 9.16
CA GLN A 614 6.22 15.02 8.10
C GLN A 614 6.94 15.41 6.80
N LYS A 615 8.05 14.73 6.53
CA LYS A 615 8.87 14.89 5.35
C LYS A 615 8.57 13.75 4.40
N TYR A 616 7.72 14.07 3.44
CA TYR A 616 7.40 13.18 2.34
C TYR A 616 8.14 13.61 1.05
N GLU A 617 8.81 14.77 1.06
CA GLU A 617 9.74 15.20 0.02
C GLU A 617 10.91 14.22 -0.11
N GLY A 618 11.24 13.83 -1.34
CA GLY A 618 12.35 12.93 -1.59
C GLY A 618 12.06 11.45 -1.26
N GLN A 619 10.79 11.06 -1.18
CA GLN A 619 10.33 9.66 -1.22
C GLN A 619 10.66 8.94 -2.54
N HIS A 620 11.32 9.63 -3.47
CA HIS A 620 12.22 9.09 -4.48
C HIS A 620 12.30 7.55 -4.43
N PHE A 621 11.46 6.88 -5.23
CA PHE A 621 11.65 5.49 -5.68
C PHE A 621 11.62 4.39 -4.61
N GLN A 622 11.73 4.70 -3.33
CA GLN A 622 11.78 3.73 -2.23
C GLN A 622 10.52 2.86 -2.22
N ASP A 623 9.37 3.47 -2.51
CA ASP A 623 8.08 2.78 -2.53
C ASP A 623 7.97 1.74 -3.66
N SER A 624 8.73 1.91 -4.75
CA SER A 624 8.73 0.93 -5.86
C SER A 624 9.30 -0.42 -5.44
N GLY A 625 10.13 -0.44 -4.38
CA GLY A 625 10.64 -1.67 -3.80
C GLY A 625 9.57 -2.52 -3.13
N TYR A 626 8.42 -1.97 -2.73
CA TYR A 626 7.41 -2.75 -2.01
C TYR A 626 6.54 -3.60 -2.93
N ALA A 627 6.39 -3.25 -4.21
CA ALA A 627 5.50 -3.98 -5.12
C ALA A 627 5.96 -5.44 -5.27
N HIS A 628 7.20 -5.65 -5.72
CA HIS A 628 7.78 -6.97 -5.96
C HIS A 628 8.29 -7.63 -4.68
N LEU A 629 8.78 -6.85 -3.70
CA LEU A 629 9.13 -7.37 -2.37
C LEU A 629 7.99 -8.21 -1.82
N PHE A 630 6.80 -7.65 -1.64
CA PHE A 630 5.68 -8.40 -1.07
C PHE A 630 5.06 -9.41 -2.03
N GLU A 631 5.15 -9.20 -3.35
CA GLU A 631 4.68 -10.18 -4.34
C GLU A 631 5.50 -11.48 -4.31
N TYR A 632 6.80 -11.38 -4.06
CA TYR A 632 7.72 -12.53 -4.00
C TYR A 632 8.05 -12.96 -2.56
N LEU A 633 7.55 -12.24 -1.54
CA LEU A 633 7.82 -12.54 -0.15
C LEU A 633 6.90 -13.66 0.35
N ASP A 634 7.39 -14.88 0.19
CA ASP A 634 6.69 -16.06 0.68
C ASP A 634 6.78 -16.23 2.21
N ASP A 635 7.82 -15.69 2.85
CA ASP A 635 8.13 -15.88 4.27
C ASP A 635 7.20 -15.03 5.19
N PRO A 636 6.24 -15.65 5.92
CA PRO A 636 5.25 -14.90 6.69
C PRO A 636 5.87 -14.08 7.82
N ALA A 637 6.97 -14.57 8.40
CA ALA A 637 7.66 -13.85 9.47
C ALA A 637 8.36 -12.60 8.92
N ALA A 638 8.95 -12.67 7.73
CA ALA A 638 9.53 -11.50 7.09
C ALA A 638 8.43 -10.55 6.60
N PHE A 639 7.30 -11.08 6.09
CA PHE A 639 6.15 -10.26 5.72
C PHE A 639 5.69 -9.38 6.89
N HIS A 640 5.46 -9.99 8.06
CA HIS A 640 5.06 -9.26 9.28
C HIS A 640 6.03 -8.18 9.73
N ARG A 641 7.30 -8.33 9.39
CA ARG A 641 8.32 -7.37 9.72
C ARG A 641 8.30 -6.21 8.73
N TRP A 642 8.30 -6.51 7.44
CA TRP A 642 8.36 -5.50 6.40
C TRP A 642 7.07 -4.69 6.26
N ILE A 643 5.90 -5.25 6.59
CA ILE A 643 4.59 -4.58 6.40
C ILE A 643 4.49 -3.25 7.16
N TRP A 644 5.16 -3.11 8.31
CA TRP A 644 5.19 -1.87 9.07
C TRP A 644 5.88 -0.73 8.33
N ALA A 645 6.91 -1.04 7.54
CA ALA A 645 7.60 -0.04 6.73
C ALA A 645 6.64 0.49 5.65
N LEU A 646 5.86 -0.39 5.02
CA LEU A 646 4.83 -0.04 4.04
C LEU A 646 3.64 0.70 4.68
N GLU A 647 3.22 0.35 5.89
CA GLU A 647 2.15 1.06 6.62
C GLU A 647 2.50 2.55 6.85
N TYR A 648 3.74 2.85 7.27
CA TYR A 648 4.18 4.24 7.45
C TYR A 648 4.32 5.02 6.13
N VAL A 649 4.63 4.33 5.03
CA VAL A 649 4.56 4.91 3.68
C VAL A 649 3.10 5.23 3.34
N TYR A 650 2.20 4.27 3.55
CA TYR A 650 0.78 4.38 3.24
C TYR A 650 0.07 5.49 4.01
N GLN A 651 0.28 5.61 5.31
CA GLN A 651 -0.30 6.68 6.12
C GLN A 651 0.03 8.06 5.54
N GLY A 652 1.26 8.22 5.08
CA GLY A 652 1.66 9.35 4.28
C GLY A 652 0.88 9.44 2.98
N SER A 653 1.02 8.46 2.09
CA SER A 653 0.50 8.53 0.72
C SER A 653 -1.02 8.65 0.67
N PHE A 654 -1.71 8.19 1.69
CA PHE A 654 -3.15 8.37 1.85
C PHE A 654 -3.54 9.83 2.16
N LEU A 655 -2.69 10.55 2.91
CA LEU A 655 -2.86 11.97 3.21
C LEU A 655 -2.41 12.85 2.05
N PHE A 656 -1.16 12.69 1.60
CA PHE A 656 -0.56 13.57 0.61
C PHE A 656 -0.85 13.19 -0.82
N GLY A 657 -1.32 11.97 -1.06
CA GLY A 657 -1.61 11.40 -2.36
C GLY A 657 -0.38 10.93 -3.12
N ASN A 658 -0.28 9.61 -3.31
CA ASN A 658 0.64 8.96 -4.24
C ASN A 658 -0.05 7.67 -4.70
N THR A 659 -0.52 7.69 -5.94
CA THR A 659 -1.34 6.63 -6.53
C THR A 659 -0.62 5.28 -6.47
N ALA A 660 0.69 5.24 -6.69
CA ALA A 660 1.48 4.02 -6.73
C ALA A 660 1.65 3.40 -5.35
N ALA A 661 1.99 4.19 -4.34
CA ALA A 661 2.10 3.73 -2.96
C ALA A 661 0.74 3.27 -2.42
N ASN A 662 -0.34 4.00 -2.73
CA ASN A 662 -1.69 3.65 -2.33
C ASN A 662 -2.18 2.34 -2.98
N PHE A 663 -1.86 2.12 -4.25
CA PHE A 663 -2.11 0.84 -4.94
C PHE A 663 -1.22 -0.29 -4.42
N THR A 664 0.07 -0.04 -4.19
CA THR A 664 0.99 -1.04 -3.63
C THR A 664 0.54 -1.46 -2.23
N HIS A 665 0.10 -0.53 -1.40
CA HIS A 665 -0.49 -0.85 -0.10
C HIS A 665 -1.78 -1.65 -0.27
N GLN A 666 -2.70 -1.22 -1.14
CA GLN A 666 -3.94 -1.97 -1.40
C GLN A 666 -3.68 -3.41 -1.85
N MET A 667 -2.68 -3.63 -2.70
CA MET A 667 -2.31 -4.95 -3.22
C MET A 667 -2.06 -5.95 -2.08
N HIS A 668 -1.44 -5.48 -1.00
CA HIS A 668 -1.00 -6.30 0.12
C HIS A 668 -1.86 -6.13 1.38
N VAL A 669 -2.71 -5.09 1.41
CA VAL A 669 -3.67 -4.76 2.48
C VAL A 669 -5.03 -4.40 1.84
N PRO A 670 -5.82 -5.39 1.41
CA PRO A 670 -7.01 -5.19 0.58
C PRO A 670 -8.13 -4.36 1.24
N ASP A 671 -8.17 -4.28 2.58
CA ASP A 671 -9.21 -3.51 3.27
C ASP A 671 -8.85 -2.03 3.48
N SER A 672 -7.71 -1.61 2.94
CA SER A 672 -7.26 -0.22 3.02
C SER A 672 -8.12 0.71 2.15
N GLY A 673 -8.11 2.00 2.48
CA GLY A 673 -8.68 3.02 1.59
C GLY A 673 -7.83 3.29 0.35
N GLY A 674 -6.72 2.57 0.15
CA GLY A 674 -5.66 2.85 -0.80
C GLY A 674 -6.14 2.94 -2.24
N ALA A 675 -6.81 1.90 -2.75
CA ALA A 675 -7.20 1.95 -4.15
C ALA A 675 -8.32 2.97 -4.44
N ALA A 676 -9.23 3.23 -3.50
CA ALA A 676 -10.20 4.32 -3.65
C ALA A 676 -9.50 5.69 -3.73
N ARG A 677 -8.45 5.89 -2.92
CA ARG A 677 -7.64 7.11 -2.96
C ARG A 677 -6.87 7.24 -4.28
N ALA A 678 -6.22 6.19 -4.72
CA ALA A 678 -5.48 6.15 -5.97
C ALA A 678 -6.38 6.37 -7.20
N LEU A 679 -7.60 5.81 -7.21
CA LEU A 679 -8.55 6.02 -8.30
C LEU A 679 -9.08 7.46 -8.36
N ALA A 680 -9.34 8.08 -7.21
CA ALA A 680 -9.69 9.49 -7.16
C ALA A 680 -8.56 10.36 -7.73
N GLU A 681 -7.31 10.05 -7.41
CA GLU A 681 -6.15 10.75 -7.99
C GLU A 681 -6.06 10.54 -9.51
N LEU A 682 -6.17 9.30 -10.01
CA LEU A 682 -6.17 9.04 -11.46
C LEU A 682 -7.30 9.80 -12.18
N ASN A 683 -8.44 9.96 -11.52
CA ASN A 683 -9.56 10.74 -12.04
C ASN A 683 -9.28 12.25 -12.05
N ASP A 684 -8.59 12.77 -11.05
CA ASP A 684 -8.30 14.21 -10.94
C ASP A 684 -7.10 14.65 -11.81
N PHE A 685 -6.30 13.69 -12.28
CA PHE A 685 -5.17 13.94 -13.18
C PHE A 685 -5.59 14.60 -14.50
N ASP A 686 -4.87 15.63 -14.91
CA ASP A 686 -5.02 16.33 -16.19
C ASP A 686 -3.75 16.17 -17.04
N PRO A 687 -3.79 15.42 -18.16
CA PRO A 687 -2.63 15.19 -19.04
C PRO A 687 -1.98 16.47 -19.59
N ASP A 688 -2.73 17.57 -19.73
CA ASP A 688 -2.16 18.84 -20.19
C ASP A 688 -1.10 19.37 -19.21
N LEU A 689 -1.18 19.00 -17.94
CA LEU A 689 -0.23 19.46 -16.91
C LEU A 689 1.17 18.85 -17.08
N LEU A 690 1.34 17.86 -17.97
CA LEU A 690 2.64 17.32 -18.37
C LEU A 690 3.50 18.32 -19.16
N GLU A 691 2.87 19.36 -19.73
CA GLU A 691 3.58 20.47 -20.37
C GLU A 691 3.62 21.69 -19.45
N ASN A 692 4.82 22.17 -19.14
CA ASN A 692 5.00 23.31 -18.22
C ASN A 692 4.23 24.54 -18.68
N GLY A 693 4.24 24.83 -19.98
CA GLY A 693 3.53 25.98 -20.55
C GLY A 693 2.01 25.93 -20.32
N LEU A 694 1.42 24.73 -20.32
CA LEU A 694 0.00 24.54 -20.03
C LEU A 694 -0.26 24.61 -18.53
N TRP A 695 0.61 24.02 -17.70
CA TRP A 695 0.52 24.15 -16.24
C TRP A 695 0.61 25.62 -15.79
N PHE A 696 1.60 26.37 -16.28
CA PHE A 696 1.75 27.81 -15.99
C PHE A 696 0.55 28.62 -16.47
N ARG A 697 -0.16 28.17 -17.50
CA ARG A 697 -1.38 28.82 -18.01
C ARG A 697 -2.62 28.48 -17.17
N LYS A 698 -2.78 27.22 -16.75
CA LYS A 698 -3.95 26.71 -16.03
C LYS A 698 -3.93 27.05 -14.55
N ILE A 699 -2.81 26.81 -13.87
CA ILE A 699 -2.74 26.87 -12.41
C ILE A 699 -2.17 28.21 -11.94
N ASN A 700 -1.07 28.68 -12.55
CA ASN A 700 -0.41 29.98 -12.29
C ASN A 700 -0.43 30.44 -10.82
N GLN A 701 -0.19 29.52 -9.89
CA GLN A 701 -0.32 29.77 -8.44
C GLN A 701 0.92 29.24 -7.72
N THR A 702 1.25 29.89 -6.61
CA THR A 702 2.20 29.40 -5.62
C THR A 702 1.46 29.01 -4.34
N TRP A 703 1.93 27.94 -3.70
CA TRP A 703 1.37 27.43 -2.47
C TRP A 703 2.30 27.74 -1.29
N PRO A 704 1.75 27.97 -0.08
CA PRO A 704 2.56 28.09 1.13
C PRO A 704 3.41 26.83 1.40
N GLU A 705 4.60 27.02 1.99
CA GLU A 705 5.42 25.93 2.54
C GLU A 705 4.59 24.98 3.40
N ASN A 706 4.70 23.68 3.11
CA ASN A 706 4.01 22.57 3.76
C ASN A 706 2.49 22.49 3.51
N SER A 707 1.93 23.22 2.54
CA SER A 707 0.54 22.99 2.11
C SER A 707 0.43 21.88 1.08
N TRP A 708 -0.68 21.13 1.11
CA TRP A 708 -0.96 20.02 0.22
C TRP A 708 -1.51 20.50 -1.12
N VAL A 709 -0.91 20.04 -2.23
CA VAL A 709 -1.40 20.32 -3.58
C VAL A 709 -2.23 19.14 -4.11
N GLY A 710 -3.51 19.43 -4.40
CA GLY A 710 -4.43 18.49 -5.04
C GLY A 710 -3.94 18.05 -6.41
N MET A 711 -4.28 16.83 -6.80
CA MET A 711 -3.81 16.18 -8.03
C MET A 711 -4.09 17.01 -9.29
N GLU A 712 -5.25 17.66 -9.33
CA GLU A 712 -5.72 18.55 -10.39
C GLU A 712 -4.85 19.80 -10.58
N SER A 713 -3.94 20.08 -9.64
CA SER A 713 -3.06 21.24 -9.66
C SER A 713 -1.57 20.88 -9.62
N ARG A 714 -1.22 19.60 -9.54
CA ARG A 714 0.18 19.15 -9.41
C ARG A 714 0.99 19.44 -10.67
N PRO A 715 2.27 19.84 -10.52
CA PRO A 715 3.17 19.91 -11.66
C PRO A 715 3.47 18.51 -12.20
N ALA A 716 3.87 18.48 -13.47
CA ALA A 716 4.16 17.27 -14.20
C ALA A 716 5.16 16.31 -13.53
N VAL A 717 6.16 16.89 -12.84
CA VAL A 717 7.27 16.18 -12.18
C VAL A 717 6.79 15.17 -11.12
N GLU A 718 5.61 15.39 -10.52
CA GLU A 718 4.99 14.47 -9.56
C GLU A 718 4.55 13.15 -10.23
N TYR A 719 4.25 13.18 -11.54
CA TYR A 719 3.85 12.00 -12.34
C TYR A 719 5.02 11.19 -12.86
N GLU A 720 6.22 11.54 -12.40
CA GLU A 720 7.41 10.73 -12.56
C GLU A 720 7.77 10.03 -11.25
N TRP A 721 6.96 10.17 -10.19
CA TRP A 721 7.26 9.68 -8.82
C TRP A 721 8.55 10.28 -8.25
N THR A 722 8.89 11.50 -8.68
CA THR A 722 10.12 12.16 -8.24
C THR A 722 9.91 13.00 -6.99
N TRP A 723 8.74 13.58 -6.74
CA TRP A 723 8.52 14.50 -5.62
C TRP A 723 7.15 14.27 -4.96
N SER A 724 7.02 14.75 -3.73
CA SER A 724 5.78 14.76 -2.94
C SER A 724 5.37 16.22 -2.70
N PRO A 725 4.06 16.54 -2.69
CA PRO A 725 3.57 17.87 -3.03
C PRO A 725 3.53 18.85 -1.85
N HIS A 726 4.59 18.94 -1.04
CA HIS A 726 4.69 20.02 -0.06
C HIS A 726 5.00 21.35 -0.74
N GLY A 727 4.17 22.35 -0.44
CA GLY A 727 4.17 23.63 -1.14
C GLY A 727 5.52 24.37 -1.17
N THR A 728 6.31 24.14 -2.20
CA THR A 728 6.61 25.16 -3.19
C THR A 728 6.75 24.40 -4.50
N THR A 729 5.63 24.01 -5.11
CA THR A 729 5.64 23.32 -6.40
C THR A 729 6.08 24.31 -7.49
N THR A 730 7.38 24.60 -7.53
CA THR A 730 8.00 25.23 -8.68
C THR A 730 8.23 24.15 -9.71
N GLN A 731 7.59 24.26 -10.88
CA GLN A 731 7.91 23.42 -12.03
C GLN A 731 9.43 23.41 -12.26
N ARG A 732 10.01 22.21 -12.45
CA ARG A 732 11.43 22.10 -12.82
C ARG A 732 11.57 22.60 -14.26
N GLY A 733 12.41 23.60 -14.45
CA GLY A 733 12.72 24.15 -15.77
C GLY A 733 11.76 25.22 -16.29
N GLY A 734 11.85 25.52 -17.58
CA GLY A 734 11.12 26.61 -18.24
C GLY A 734 9.70 26.23 -18.70
N PRO A 735 8.92 27.18 -19.23
CA PRO A 735 7.57 26.93 -19.76
C PRO A 735 7.55 26.04 -21.01
N THR A 736 8.71 25.69 -21.56
CA THR A 736 8.84 24.85 -22.76
C THR A 736 9.06 23.38 -22.40
N TYR A 737 9.22 23.06 -21.11
CA TYR A 737 9.60 21.72 -20.67
C TYR A 737 8.38 20.78 -20.68
N ARG A 738 8.66 19.51 -20.98
CA ARG A 738 7.69 18.41 -21.07
C ARG A 738 8.19 17.21 -20.28
N PHE A 739 7.28 16.52 -19.63
CA PHE A 739 7.55 15.38 -18.77
C PHE A 739 6.81 14.15 -19.26
N THR A 740 7.27 12.97 -18.85
CA THR A 740 6.81 11.71 -19.44
C THR A 740 5.39 11.30 -19.05
N GLY A 741 4.99 11.60 -17.80
CA GLY A 741 3.75 11.10 -17.21
C GLY A 741 3.71 9.59 -16.99
N VAL A 742 4.87 8.92 -17.00
CA VAL A 742 4.93 7.44 -16.92
C VAL A 742 4.30 6.88 -15.65
N GLY A 743 4.34 7.61 -14.53
CA GLY A 743 3.72 7.21 -13.27
C GLY A 743 2.19 7.10 -13.37
N TYR A 744 1.54 7.93 -14.19
CA TYR A 744 0.12 7.79 -14.48
C TYR A 744 -0.16 6.50 -15.26
N LEU A 745 0.62 6.25 -16.32
CA LEU A 745 0.45 5.03 -17.13
C LEU A 745 0.69 3.77 -16.30
N LEU A 746 1.71 3.78 -15.45
CA LEU A 746 2.09 2.61 -14.65
C LEU A 746 0.96 2.25 -13.69
N THR A 747 0.49 3.23 -12.91
CA THR A 747 -0.61 3.01 -11.98
C THR A 747 -1.93 2.69 -12.69
N TYR A 748 -2.23 3.30 -13.83
CA TYR A 748 -3.42 2.95 -14.61
C TYR A 748 -3.39 1.49 -15.07
N TRP A 749 -2.33 1.04 -15.73
CA TRP A 749 -2.27 -0.33 -16.24
C TRP A 749 -2.09 -1.37 -15.13
N GLN A 750 -1.37 -1.03 -14.06
CA GLN A 750 -1.32 -1.86 -12.85
C GLN A 750 -2.70 -1.97 -12.21
N GLY A 751 -3.45 -0.88 -12.07
CA GLY A 751 -4.82 -0.90 -11.54
C GLY A 751 -5.79 -1.70 -12.42
N ARG A 752 -5.63 -1.66 -13.75
CA ARG A 752 -6.35 -2.55 -14.69
C ARG A 752 -5.99 -4.02 -14.46
N TYR A 753 -4.69 -4.31 -14.35
CA TYR A 753 -4.19 -5.67 -14.12
C TYR A 753 -4.67 -6.26 -12.79
N MET A 754 -4.72 -5.45 -11.74
CA MET A 754 -5.24 -5.84 -10.42
C MET A 754 -6.78 -5.89 -10.37
N GLY A 755 -7.49 -5.46 -11.42
CA GLY A 755 -8.95 -5.45 -11.47
C GLY A 755 -9.63 -4.27 -10.76
N TRP A 756 -8.86 -3.30 -10.26
CA TRP A 756 -9.40 -2.08 -9.63
C TRP A 756 -9.93 -1.06 -10.64
N ILE A 757 -9.47 -1.13 -11.88
CA ILE A 757 -9.97 -0.35 -13.02
C ILE A 757 -10.54 -1.35 -14.02
N ARG A 758 -11.77 -1.10 -14.50
CA ARG A 758 -12.42 -1.94 -15.51
C ARG A 758 -12.32 -1.34 -16.87
#